data_AF-A0A9D4HQE8-F1
#
_entry.id   AF-A0A9D4HQE8-F1
#
_cell.length_a   1.000
_cell.length_b   1.000
_cell.length_c   1.000
_cell.angle_alpha   90.00
_cell.angle_beta   90.00
_cell.angle_gamma   90.00
#
_symmetry.space_group_name_H-M   'P 1'
#
loop_
_entity.id
_entity.type
_entity.pdbx_description
1 polymer ?
#
loop_
_entity_poly.entity_id
_entity_poly.type
_entity_poly.pdbx_seq_one_letter_code
_entity_poly.pdbx_strand_id
1 'polypeptide(L)'
;MKLSNTVADVPTFEINYVAAKVGAVSECIRIVCDHVCATLADNIMDSYQRRLHVQTDRVFLEVLQHRTHSLEKSALFVGREHEIRQILDYVGSHARYPLVIHGPSGCGKTALMALVSTKIKEQLKDAILVLRFLGTTSQSSSARLLLYNICCQISRVYEQSIEKIPTSYKDLVQYFRTCLSFATSNRPLVLVIDSLDQLSNEDFGLNLSWMSLSEQLPEHVKLVVSTLPVRTLDIIRSHLTSAECYVDVKPLTLHEGPEIVKLMLGAKHRKVTETQSTVILNAFKKCPFPLFLRLVVDLAQTWRSYDIISANDIADDMTGLIDKLFNRLEYKYGATLVQHALAYITASKNGLSLAELEDILSCDDAVLDSIFKFWVPPFRRIPPLLWTRVRNDLGLYLVERGSNGISAYWWYHRQFWETAEKRYLLKSKGENSEAFKRKAHVAIADYFEGKWSDGKPYVGKDKFEKIEDRTIPKQPLVISGTRDTKRQLNERKLTELPYHLIILKDWDKFKKLCMDLSYIEAKFEADDGYNCLSELIEATKQSRDEEIKQVTRFVGSFLGFLVREPRGVYQMALQQPPTSYIRKLIDDLDEDKCPTVLLSNLTEDKYEEPCEMSLHGHTGSVRCCDFSTNGNFSDFQYMLF
;
A
#
# COMPACT_ATOMS: atom_id res chain seq x y z
N MET A 1 -42.39 1.91 2.99
CA MET A 1 -43.01 1.04 1.96
C MET A 1 -42.70 -0.41 2.33
N LYS A 2 -43.71 -1.29 2.27
CA LYS A 2 -43.62 -2.70 2.68
C LYS A 2 -42.51 -3.44 1.91
N LEU A 3 -41.69 -4.22 2.62
CA LEU A 3 -40.76 -5.19 2.05
C LEU A 3 -41.57 -6.32 1.41
N SER A 4 -41.56 -6.39 0.08
CA SER A 4 -41.95 -7.59 -0.67
C SER A 4 -40.72 -8.46 -0.88
N ASN A 5 -40.72 -9.63 -0.25
CA ASN A 5 -39.85 -10.74 -0.62
C ASN A 5 -40.21 -11.19 -2.04
N THR A 6 -39.37 -10.87 -3.02
CA THR A 6 -39.35 -11.58 -4.31
C THR A 6 -38.05 -12.36 -4.41
N VAL A 7 -38.25 -13.66 -4.62
CA VAL A 7 -37.27 -14.72 -4.73
C VAL A 7 -36.53 -14.60 -6.07
N ALA A 8 -35.20 -14.67 -6.00
CA ALA A 8 -34.26 -15.09 -7.05
C ALA A 8 -34.30 -14.40 -8.42
N ASP A 9 -33.55 -13.30 -8.55
CA ASP A 9 -32.91 -12.96 -9.83
C ASP A 9 -31.66 -13.84 -9.97
N VAL A 10 -31.81 -14.99 -10.62
CA VAL A 10 -30.67 -15.75 -11.14
C VAL A 10 -30.10 -14.94 -12.31
N PRO A 11 -28.80 -14.60 -12.31
CA PRO A 11 -28.20 -13.89 -13.45
C PRO A 11 -28.30 -14.77 -14.70
N THR A 12 -29.11 -14.35 -15.66
CA THR A 12 -29.19 -14.96 -16.98
C THR A 12 -28.02 -14.46 -17.82
N PHE A 13 -27.07 -15.33 -18.12
CA PHE A 13 -25.97 -15.07 -19.04
C PHE A 13 -26.43 -15.38 -20.47
N GLU A 14 -26.68 -14.34 -21.28
CA GLU A 14 -26.96 -14.53 -22.71
C GLU A 14 -25.65 -14.76 -23.47
N ILE A 15 -25.46 -15.98 -23.95
CA ILE A 15 -24.35 -16.35 -24.83
C ILE A 15 -24.85 -16.26 -26.28
N ASN A 16 -24.13 -15.54 -27.13
CA ASN A 16 -24.50 -15.38 -28.55
C ASN A 16 -24.01 -16.58 -29.38
N TYR A 17 -24.91 -17.54 -29.63
CA TYR A 17 -24.60 -18.80 -30.33
C TYR A 17 -24.64 -18.74 -31.87
N VAL A 18 -24.95 -17.58 -32.46
CA VAL A 18 -25.15 -17.45 -33.91
C VAL A 18 -23.84 -17.64 -34.71
N ALA A 19 -22.68 -17.53 -34.07
CA ALA A 19 -21.37 -17.71 -34.70
C ALA A 19 -20.91 -19.18 -34.86
N ALA A 20 -21.63 -20.18 -34.34
CA ALA A 20 -21.20 -21.59 -34.37
C ALA A 20 -21.98 -22.40 -35.43
N LYS A 21 -21.34 -22.76 -36.55
CA LYS A 21 -21.95 -23.62 -37.59
C LYS A 21 -22.03 -25.10 -37.16
N VAL A 22 -23.28 -25.55 -37.02
CA VAL A 22 -23.95 -26.85 -37.27
C VAL A 22 -23.18 -28.19 -37.09
N GLY A 23 -23.71 -29.00 -36.18
CA GLY A 23 -23.57 -30.46 -36.10
C GLY A 23 -23.80 -30.91 -34.65
N ALA A 24 -24.43 -32.06 -34.40
CA ALA A 24 -24.89 -32.57 -33.08
C ALA A 24 -23.93 -32.42 -31.87
N VAL A 25 -22.65 -32.14 -32.13
CA VAL A 25 -21.62 -31.69 -31.19
C VAL A 25 -21.96 -30.34 -30.52
N SER A 26 -22.64 -29.40 -31.18
CA SER A 26 -22.97 -28.10 -30.59
C SER A 26 -23.95 -28.20 -29.44
N GLU A 27 -24.91 -29.13 -29.53
CA GLU A 27 -25.91 -29.36 -28.48
C GLU A 27 -25.27 -30.05 -27.28
N CYS A 28 -24.37 -31.03 -27.51
CA CYS A 28 -23.55 -31.60 -26.44
C CYS A 28 -22.63 -30.57 -25.79
N ILE A 29 -21.94 -29.73 -26.56
CA ILE A 29 -21.10 -28.65 -26.02
C ILE A 29 -21.95 -27.65 -25.24
N ARG A 30 -23.14 -27.29 -25.73
CA ARG A 30 -24.10 -26.42 -25.04
C ARG A 30 -24.50 -27.01 -23.70
N ILE A 31 -24.96 -28.27 -23.69
CA ILE A 31 -25.33 -28.98 -22.47
C ILE A 31 -24.16 -29.04 -21.49
N VAL A 32 -22.94 -29.36 -21.96
CA VAL A 32 -21.75 -29.43 -21.10
C VAL A 32 -21.36 -28.04 -20.56
N CYS A 33 -21.37 -26.99 -21.37
CA CYS A 33 -21.08 -25.63 -20.95
C CYS A 33 -22.12 -25.12 -19.94
N ASP A 34 -23.41 -25.35 -20.20
CA ASP A 34 -24.50 -24.97 -19.30
C ASP A 34 -24.37 -25.73 -17.96
N HIS A 35 -24.05 -27.03 -18.01
CA HIS A 35 -23.83 -27.83 -16.80
C HIS A 35 -22.59 -27.38 -16.02
N VAL A 36 -21.49 -27.05 -16.70
CA VAL A 36 -20.25 -26.56 -16.07
C VAL A 36 -20.47 -25.18 -15.45
N CYS A 37 -21.15 -24.26 -16.16
CA CYS A 37 -21.51 -22.95 -15.65
C CYS A 37 -22.45 -23.05 -14.45
N ALA A 38 -23.49 -23.88 -14.51
CA ALA A 38 -24.39 -24.14 -13.40
C ALA A 38 -23.63 -24.75 -12.21
N THR A 39 -22.80 -25.77 -12.44
CA THR A 39 -22.00 -26.40 -11.37
C THR A 39 -20.99 -25.44 -10.77
N LEU A 40 -20.36 -24.56 -11.56
CA LEU A 40 -19.46 -23.53 -11.05
C LEU A 40 -20.21 -22.45 -10.28
N ALA A 41 -21.34 -21.97 -10.79
CA ALA A 41 -22.18 -20.99 -10.11
C ALA A 41 -22.69 -21.54 -8.79
N ASP A 42 -23.18 -22.78 -8.77
CA ASP A 42 -23.62 -23.49 -7.57
C ASP A 42 -22.45 -23.66 -6.60
N ASN A 43 -21.28 -24.15 -7.04
CA ASN A 43 -20.12 -24.28 -6.16
C ASN A 43 -19.62 -22.94 -5.62
N ILE A 44 -19.67 -21.86 -6.42
CA ILE A 44 -19.30 -20.51 -5.99
C ILE A 44 -20.32 -20.00 -4.97
N MET A 45 -21.62 -20.19 -5.22
CA MET A 45 -22.70 -19.81 -4.31
C MET A 45 -22.66 -20.64 -3.02
N ASP A 46 -22.39 -21.93 -3.09
CA ASP A 46 -22.19 -22.80 -1.93
C ASP A 46 -20.94 -22.39 -1.16
N SER A 47 -19.83 -22.10 -1.85
CA SER A 47 -18.61 -21.58 -1.23
C SER A 47 -18.85 -20.22 -0.57
N TYR A 48 -19.62 -19.36 -1.22
CA TYR A 48 -20.01 -18.03 -0.76
C TYR A 48 -20.96 -18.12 0.44
N GLN A 49 -21.96 -19.02 0.41
CA GLN A 49 -22.89 -19.29 1.50
C GLN A 49 -22.18 -19.94 2.70
N ARG A 50 -21.30 -20.91 2.48
CA ARG A 50 -20.41 -21.47 3.51
C ARG A 50 -19.51 -20.39 4.11
N ARG A 51 -19.00 -19.45 3.30
CA ARG A 51 -18.23 -18.29 3.77
C ARG A 51 -19.08 -17.20 4.45
N LEU A 52 -20.35 -17.07 4.12
CA LEU A 52 -21.32 -16.17 4.76
C LEU A 52 -21.74 -16.67 6.15
N HIS A 53 -21.88 -18.00 6.32
CA HIS A 53 -22.20 -18.64 7.60
C HIS A 53 -21.02 -18.65 8.57
N VAL A 54 -19.80 -18.50 8.08
CA VAL A 54 -18.69 -18.04 8.91
C VAL A 54 -18.80 -16.52 8.95
N GLN A 55 -19.44 -15.96 9.98
CA GLN A 55 -19.17 -14.57 10.37
C GLN A 55 -17.66 -14.47 10.62
N THR A 56 -16.89 -14.17 9.57
CA THR A 56 -15.46 -13.97 9.67
C THR A 56 -15.28 -12.63 10.31
N ASP A 57 -15.23 -12.64 11.64
CA ASP A 57 -14.79 -11.51 12.42
C ASP A 57 -13.46 -11.02 11.81
N ARG A 58 -13.49 -9.83 11.20
CA ARG A 58 -12.35 -9.25 10.50
C ARG A 58 -11.15 -9.09 11.43
N VAL A 59 -11.40 -8.83 12.71
CA VAL A 59 -10.35 -8.72 13.74
C VAL A 59 -9.73 -10.09 13.99
N PHE A 60 -10.55 -11.14 14.08
CA PHE A 60 -10.05 -12.51 14.22
C PHE A 60 -9.21 -12.95 13.02
N LEU A 61 -9.67 -12.68 11.79
CA LEU A 61 -8.89 -12.98 10.58
C LEU A 61 -7.54 -12.26 10.58
N GLU A 62 -7.53 -10.98 10.95
CA GLU A 62 -6.29 -10.20 11.04
C GLU A 62 -5.33 -10.83 12.06
N VAL A 63 -5.80 -11.16 13.26
CA VAL A 63 -4.99 -11.82 14.29
C VAL A 63 -4.44 -13.16 13.80
N LEU A 64 -5.26 -13.95 13.11
CA LEU A 64 -4.84 -15.24 12.56
C LEU A 64 -3.75 -15.06 11.50
N GLN A 65 -3.88 -14.08 10.60
CA GLN A 65 -2.87 -13.79 9.58
C GLN A 65 -1.52 -13.42 10.19
N HIS A 66 -1.49 -12.52 11.18
CA HIS A 66 -0.25 -12.16 11.89
C HIS A 66 0.35 -13.34 12.66
N ARG A 67 -0.50 -14.20 13.25
CA ARG A 67 -0.02 -15.41 13.93
C ARG A 67 0.59 -16.42 12.96
N THR A 68 -0.05 -16.68 11.82
CA THR A 68 0.50 -17.55 10.78
C THR A 68 1.82 -16.99 10.25
N HIS A 69 1.88 -15.68 9.98
CA HIS A 69 3.11 -15.01 9.56
C HIS A 69 4.24 -15.18 10.59
N SER A 70 3.92 -15.04 11.88
CA SER A 70 4.88 -15.28 12.97
C SER A 70 5.44 -16.70 12.93
N LEU A 71 4.57 -17.72 12.83
CA LEU A 71 5.00 -19.11 12.84
C LEU A 71 5.92 -19.43 11.65
N GLU A 72 5.59 -18.92 10.46
CA GLU A 72 6.43 -19.08 9.26
C GLU A 72 7.80 -18.43 9.41
N LYS A 73 7.88 -17.25 10.03
CA LYS A 73 9.13 -16.52 10.20
C LYS A 73 10.00 -17.07 11.34
N SER A 74 9.41 -17.67 12.37
CA SER A 74 10.14 -18.25 13.49
C SER A 74 10.65 -19.68 13.23
N ALA A 75 10.06 -20.42 12.29
CA ALA A 75 10.32 -21.84 12.08
C ALA A 75 11.79 -22.22 11.81
N LEU A 76 12.58 -21.30 11.23
CA LEU A 76 13.98 -21.53 10.83
C LEU A 76 14.95 -20.56 11.53
N PHE A 77 14.58 -20.08 12.71
CA PHE A 77 15.39 -19.15 13.47
C PHE A 77 16.52 -19.87 14.24
N VAL A 78 17.71 -19.27 14.25
CA VAL A 78 18.92 -19.80 14.93
C VAL A 78 19.67 -18.65 15.58
N GLY A 79 20.20 -18.89 16.78
CA GLY A 79 21.12 -17.98 17.48
C GLY A 79 20.43 -16.84 18.22
N ARG A 80 21.17 -15.74 18.43
CA ARG A 80 20.69 -14.48 19.05
C ARG A 80 20.11 -14.60 20.46
N GLU A 81 20.67 -15.52 21.24
CA GLU A 81 20.23 -15.76 22.62
C GLU A 81 20.40 -14.53 23.51
N HIS A 82 21.38 -13.67 23.22
CA HIS A 82 21.59 -12.43 23.95
C HIS A 82 20.44 -11.44 23.72
N GLU A 83 20.11 -11.15 22.45
CA GLU A 83 19.03 -10.24 22.08
C GLU A 83 17.67 -10.78 22.54
N ILE A 84 17.42 -12.09 22.40
CA ILE A 84 16.21 -12.75 22.91
C ILE A 84 16.09 -12.52 24.42
N ARG A 85 17.16 -12.76 25.18
CA ARG A 85 17.16 -12.59 26.63
C ARG A 85 16.89 -11.14 27.03
N GLN A 86 17.54 -10.17 26.38
CA GLN A 86 17.29 -8.75 26.65
C GLN A 86 15.82 -8.36 26.47
N ILE A 87 15.15 -8.87 25.43
CA ILE A 87 13.73 -8.56 25.19
C ILE A 87 12.84 -9.22 26.24
N LEU A 88 13.12 -10.48 26.60
CA LEU A 88 12.37 -11.20 27.63
C LEU A 88 12.55 -10.59 29.03
N ASP A 89 13.75 -10.14 29.36
CA ASP A 89 14.07 -9.42 30.60
C ASP A 89 13.30 -8.09 30.66
N TYR A 90 13.29 -7.32 29.55
CA TYR A 90 12.49 -6.09 29.45
C TYR A 90 10.99 -6.35 29.68
N VAL A 91 10.43 -7.40 29.06
CA VAL A 91 9.01 -7.75 29.19
C VAL A 91 8.67 -8.19 30.62
N GLY A 92 9.58 -8.87 31.31
CA GLY A 92 9.41 -9.26 32.72
C GLY A 92 9.71 -8.15 33.74
N SER A 93 10.36 -7.06 33.34
CA SER A 93 10.76 -5.97 34.24
C SER A 93 9.61 -5.04 34.63
N HIS A 94 9.89 -4.07 35.52
CA HIS A 94 8.98 -2.95 35.82
C HIS A 94 9.13 -1.74 34.87
N ALA A 95 9.90 -1.87 33.79
CA ALA A 95 10.08 -0.79 32.82
C ALA A 95 8.74 -0.33 32.20
N ARG A 96 8.53 0.98 32.11
CA ARG A 96 7.31 1.60 31.55
C ARG A 96 7.60 2.45 30.31
N TYR A 97 8.57 2.03 29.51
CA TYR A 97 8.94 2.66 28.24
C TYR A 97 8.90 1.62 27.11
N PRO A 98 8.73 2.01 25.84
CA PRO A 98 8.81 1.08 24.71
C PRO A 98 10.23 0.53 24.51
N LEU A 99 10.35 -0.72 24.08
CA LEU A 99 11.61 -1.32 23.63
C LEU A 99 11.68 -1.31 22.10
N VAL A 100 12.78 -0.80 21.55
CA VAL A 100 13.00 -0.56 20.13
C VAL A 100 14.10 -1.47 19.62
N ILE A 101 13.74 -2.38 18.73
CA ILE A 101 14.66 -3.29 18.05
C ILE A 101 15.04 -2.68 16.70
N HIS A 102 16.32 -2.40 16.49
CA HIS A 102 16.78 -1.80 15.25
C HIS A 102 17.96 -2.55 14.64
N GLY A 103 18.21 -2.31 13.36
CA GLY A 103 19.28 -2.96 12.63
C GLY A 103 19.05 -2.89 11.12
N PRO A 104 20.08 -3.14 10.30
CA PRO A 104 19.99 -3.00 8.85
C PRO A 104 18.91 -3.89 8.21
N SER A 105 18.50 -3.56 6.98
CA SER A 105 17.54 -4.39 6.23
C SER A 105 18.10 -5.80 6.03
N GLY A 106 17.23 -6.81 6.10
CA GLY A 106 17.61 -8.21 5.89
C GLY A 106 18.37 -8.87 7.05
N CYS A 107 18.68 -8.16 8.14
CA CYS A 107 19.38 -8.74 9.31
C CYS A 107 18.49 -9.63 10.19
N GLY A 108 17.24 -9.91 9.85
CA GLY A 108 16.39 -10.87 10.58
C GLY A 108 15.59 -10.32 11.76
N LYS A 109 15.37 -9.00 11.86
CA LYS A 109 14.50 -8.37 12.89
C LYS A 109 13.11 -9.00 12.95
N THR A 110 12.43 -9.13 11.80
CA THR A 110 11.10 -9.75 11.74
C THR A 110 11.09 -11.19 12.26
N ALA A 111 12.11 -11.97 11.95
CA ALA A 111 12.22 -13.34 12.44
C ALA A 111 12.48 -13.39 13.96
N LEU A 112 13.27 -12.44 14.49
CA LEU A 112 13.47 -12.26 15.92
C LEU A 112 12.17 -11.86 16.61
N MET A 113 11.43 -10.89 16.07
CA MET A 113 10.11 -10.45 16.58
C MET A 113 9.12 -11.61 16.61
N ALA A 114 9.06 -12.41 15.55
CA ALA A 114 8.22 -13.59 15.47
C ALA A 114 8.55 -14.64 16.54
N LEU A 115 9.83 -14.98 16.71
CA LEU A 115 10.26 -15.93 17.73
C LEU A 115 9.98 -15.41 19.14
N VAL A 116 10.36 -14.17 19.41
CA VAL A 116 10.21 -13.55 20.74
C VAL A 116 8.74 -13.40 21.11
N SER A 117 7.84 -13.12 20.16
CA SER A 117 6.39 -13.12 20.43
C SER A 117 5.89 -14.46 21.01
N THR A 118 6.44 -15.58 20.52
CA THR A 118 6.09 -16.91 21.02
C THR A 118 6.70 -17.15 22.41
N LYS A 119 7.98 -16.79 22.61
CA LYS A 119 8.64 -16.89 23.91
C LYS A 119 8.01 -16.00 25.00
N ILE A 120 7.56 -14.79 24.64
CA ILE A 120 6.83 -13.90 25.53
C ILE A 120 5.55 -14.59 26.04
N LYS A 121 4.81 -15.25 25.15
CA LYS A 121 3.57 -15.95 25.52
C LYS A 121 3.84 -17.19 26.38
N GLU A 122 4.98 -17.83 26.22
CA GLU A 122 5.44 -18.94 27.07
C GLU A 122 5.83 -18.46 28.48
N GLN A 123 6.52 -17.32 28.58
CA GLN A 123 6.94 -16.72 29.85
C GLN A 123 5.77 -16.08 30.62
N LEU A 124 4.90 -15.36 29.91
CA LEU A 124 3.73 -14.68 30.47
C LEU A 124 2.44 -15.31 29.93
N LYS A 125 2.07 -16.46 30.51
CA LYS A 125 0.92 -17.26 30.05
C LYS A 125 -0.39 -16.48 30.05
N ASP A 126 -0.61 -15.64 31.07
CA ASP A 126 -1.83 -14.85 31.24
C ASP A 126 -1.81 -13.51 30.48
N ALA A 127 -0.67 -13.14 29.89
CA ALA A 127 -0.56 -11.91 29.11
C ALA A 127 -1.38 -11.98 27.82
N ILE A 128 -2.06 -10.88 27.50
CA ILE A 128 -2.66 -10.63 26.21
C ILE A 128 -1.57 -10.15 25.26
N LEU A 129 -1.32 -10.93 24.22
CA LEU A 129 -0.34 -10.60 23.18
C LEU A 129 -1.05 -10.05 21.95
N VAL A 130 -0.76 -8.79 21.61
CA VAL A 130 -1.17 -8.17 20.34
C VAL A 130 0.04 -8.11 19.42
N LEU A 131 0.06 -8.95 18.39
CA LEU A 131 1.15 -9.05 17.43
C LEU A 131 0.74 -8.47 16.08
N ARG A 132 1.55 -7.56 15.52
CA ARG A 132 1.35 -6.98 14.19
C ARG A 132 2.66 -6.91 13.41
N PHE A 133 2.67 -7.44 12.19
CA PHE A 133 3.74 -7.28 11.20
C PHE A 133 3.30 -6.27 10.15
N LEU A 134 3.85 -5.06 10.21
CA LEU A 134 3.36 -3.97 9.37
C LEU A 134 3.71 -4.17 7.90
N GLY A 135 2.77 -3.79 7.04
CA GLY A 135 2.89 -4.00 5.59
C GLY A 135 2.73 -5.45 5.12
N THR A 136 2.18 -6.35 5.96
CA THR A 136 1.83 -7.74 5.56
C THR A 136 0.34 -7.93 5.27
N THR A 137 -0.52 -7.03 5.75
CA THR A 137 -1.97 -7.05 5.54
C THR A 137 -2.49 -5.64 5.21
N SER A 138 -3.71 -5.56 4.69
CA SER A 138 -4.39 -4.28 4.46
C SER A 138 -4.57 -3.45 5.73
N GLN A 139 -4.95 -4.10 6.83
CA GLN A 139 -5.24 -3.44 8.11
C GLN A 139 -3.98 -3.03 8.88
N SER A 140 -2.78 -3.42 8.42
CA SER A 140 -1.49 -3.06 9.03
C SER A 140 -0.63 -2.14 8.15
N SER A 141 -1.24 -1.52 7.13
CA SER A 141 -0.53 -0.70 6.14
C SER A 141 -0.48 0.80 6.48
N SER A 142 -1.47 1.33 7.21
CA SER A 142 -1.50 2.73 7.68
C SER A 142 -1.70 2.79 9.19
N ALA A 143 -1.26 3.90 9.82
CA ALA A 143 -1.37 4.06 11.26
C ALA A 143 -2.83 4.05 11.73
N ARG A 144 -3.75 4.68 10.97
CA ARG A 144 -5.17 4.71 11.28
C ARG A 144 -5.81 3.31 11.28
N LEU A 145 -5.59 2.51 10.23
CA LEU A 145 -6.13 1.15 10.14
C LEU A 145 -5.52 0.23 11.21
N LEU A 146 -4.21 0.36 11.44
CA LEU A 146 -3.50 -0.38 12.48
C LEU A 146 -4.10 -0.11 13.85
N LEU A 147 -4.25 1.17 14.22
CA LEU A 147 -4.80 1.57 15.51
C LEU A 147 -6.24 1.12 15.67
N TYR A 148 -7.08 1.30 14.64
CA TYR A 148 -8.46 0.82 14.68
C TYR A 148 -8.52 -0.68 14.97
N ASN A 149 -7.74 -1.48 14.24
CA ASN A 149 -7.75 -2.92 14.41
C ASN A 149 -7.18 -3.38 15.77
N ILE A 150 -6.11 -2.73 16.25
CA ILE A 150 -5.57 -2.98 17.60
C ILE A 150 -6.61 -2.61 18.67
N CYS A 151 -7.28 -1.47 18.54
CA CYS A 151 -8.33 -1.04 19.48
C CYS A 151 -9.50 -2.02 19.51
N CYS A 152 -9.94 -2.52 18.35
CA CYS A 152 -10.97 -3.56 18.27
C CYS A 152 -10.53 -4.85 18.97
N GLN A 153 -9.28 -5.30 18.74
CA GLN A 153 -8.75 -6.50 19.40
C GLN A 153 -8.68 -6.32 20.92
N ILE A 154 -8.09 -5.22 21.40
CA ILE A 154 -7.95 -4.96 22.84
C ILE A 154 -9.34 -4.85 23.48
N SER A 155 -10.24 -4.04 22.91
CA SER A 155 -11.60 -3.88 23.43
C SER A 155 -12.32 -5.22 23.55
N ARG A 156 -12.23 -6.08 22.53
CA ARG A 156 -12.86 -7.41 22.56
C ARG A 156 -12.27 -8.33 23.63
N VAL A 157 -10.94 -8.35 23.77
CA VAL A 157 -10.26 -9.23 24.73
C VAL A 157 -10.52 -8.80 26.18
N TYR A 158 -10.67 -7.50 26.44
CA TYR A 158 -11.01 -6.93 27.75
C TYR A 158 -12.51 -6.65 27.93
N GLU A 159 -13.36 -7.26 27.09
CA GLU A 159 -14.84 -7.25 27.22
C GLU A 159 -15.44 -5.83 27.22
N GLN A 160 -14.85 -4.92 26.45
CA GLN A 160 -15.32 -3.56 26.22
C GLN A 160 -16.18 -3.46 24.94
N SER A 161 -17.04 -2.43 24.87
CA SER A 161 -17.90 -2.19 23.70
C SER A 161 -17.10 -1.76 22.47
N ILE A 162 -17.29 -2.46 21.35
CA ILE A 162 -16.64 -2.20 20.05
C ILE A 162 -17.37 -1.08 19.28
N GLU A 163 -18.63 -0.80 19.60
CA GLU A 163 -19.45 0.23 18.91
C GLU A 163 -18.94 1.65 19.16
N LYS A 164 -18.15 1.85 20.23
CA LYS A 164 -17.59 3.15 20.61
C LYS A 164 -16.26 3.48 19.95
N ILE A 165 -15.74 2.60 19.09
CA ILE A 165 -14.42 2.80 18.48
C ILE A 165 -14.53 3.83 17.35
N PRO A 166 -13.82 4.96 17.45
CA PRO A 166 -13.87 6.00 16.43
C PRO A 166 -13.16 5.55 15.14
N THR A 167 -13.44 6.23 14.03
CA THR A 167 -12.81 5.96 12.73
C THR A 167 -11.77 7.01 12.32
N SER A 168 -11.87 8.22 12.90
CA SER A 168 -10.92 9.33 12.72
C SER A 168 -9.59 9.01 13.39
N TYR A 169 -8.47 9.33 12.72
CA TYR A 169 -7.13 9.05 13.26
C TYR A 169 -6.89 9.73 14.61
N LYS A 170 -7.27 11.01 14.75
CA LYS A 170 -7.06 11.77 15.99
C LYS A 170 -7.79 11.12 17.18
N ASP A 171 -9.04 10.74 16.96
CA ASP A 171 -9.88 10.13 18.00
C ASP A 171 -9.42 8.69 18.29
N LEU A 172 -8.93 7.98 17.27
CA LEU A 172 -8.32 6.66 17.42
C LEU A 172 -7.05 6.69 18.26
N VAL A 173 -6.21 7.70 18.11
CA VAL A 173 -5.02 7.87 18.97
C VAL A 173 -5.44 8.02 20.43
N GLN A 174 -6.47 8.82 20.71
CA GLN A 174 -6.98 8.99 22.07
C GLN A 174 -7.60 7.70 22.61
N TYR A 175 -8.43 7.03 21.81
CA TYR A 175 -9.08 5.78 22.19
C TYR A 175 -8.06 4.64 22.39
N PHE A 176 -6.99 4.60 21.60
CA PHE A 176 -5.89 3.66 21.77
C PHE A 176 -5.23 3.82 23.15
N ARG A 177 -5.00 5.04 23.62
CA ARG A 177 -4.48 5.29 24.98
C ARG A 177 -5.43 4.75 26.06
N THR A 178 -6.74 4.93 25.87
CA THR A 178 -7.76 4.33 26.76
C THR A 178 -7.72 2.80 26.72
N CYS A 179 -7.54 2.21 25.55
CA CYS A 179 -7.41 0.75 25.41
C CYS A 179 -6.23 0.19 26.22
N LEU A 180 -5.10 0.90 26.23
CA LEU A 180 -3.92 0.48 27.00
C LEU A 180 -4.19 0.44 28.51
N SER A 181 -5.07 1.30 29.04
CA SER A 181 -5.39 1.32 30.48
C SER A 181 -6.33 0.18 30.92
N PHE A 182 -6.80 -0.67 30.00
CA PHE A 182 -7.58 -1.87 30.35
C PHE A 182 -6.70 -3.03 30.85
N ALA A 183 -5.38 -2.95 30.67
CA ALA A 183 -4.44 -3.95 31.16
C ALA A 183 -4.48 -4.04 32.69
N THR A 184 -4.37 -5.26 33.21
CA THR A 184 -4.37 -5.53 34.66
C THR A 184 -3.20 -6.42 35.04
N SER A 185 -2.88 -6.52 36.32
CA SER A 185 -1.84 -7.44 36.82
C SER A 185 -2.11 -8.90 36.46
N ASN A 186 -3.40 -9.31 36.48
CA ASN A 186 -3.83 -10.68 36.13
C ASN A 186 -3.86 -10.92 34.61
N ARG A 187 -4.08 -9.87 33.82
CA ARG A 187 -4.12 -9.94 32.35
C ARG A 187 -3.30 -8.79 31.76
N PRO A 188 -1.95 -8.85 31.87
CA PRO A 188 -1.09 -7.79 31.36
C PRO A 188 -1.15 -7.75 29.83
N LEU A 189 -0.85 -6.60 29.23
CA LEU A 189 -0.92 -6.39 27.78
C LEU A 189 0.49 -6.23 27.22
N VAL A 190 0.84 -7.04 26.22
CA VAL A 190 2.09 -6.93 25.48
C VAL A 190 1.78 -6.69 24.00
N LEU A 191 2.23 -5.56 23.48
CA LEU A 191 2.16 -5.23 22.06
C LEU A 191 3.52 -5.49 21.41
N VAL A 192 3.52 -6.25 20.32
CA VAL A 192 4.70 -6.52 19.50
C VAL A 192 4.40 -6.06 18.08
N ILE A 193 5.06 -4.99 17.63
CA ILE A 193 4.79 -4.34 16.34
C ILE A 193 6.07 -4.32 15.51
N ASP A 194 6.12 -5.11 14.44
CA ASP A 194 7.30 -5.23 13.56
C ASP A 194 7.24 -4.25 12.38
N SER A 195 8.39 -3.65 12.07
CA SER A 195 8.66 -2.83 10.89
C SER A 195 7.86 -1.52 10.81
N LEU A 196 7.99 -0.65 11.81
CA LEU A 196 7.38 0.69 11.84
C LEU A 196 7.69 1.53 10.59
N ASP A 197 8.84 1.30 9.96
CA ASP A 197 9.24 1.92 8.70
C ASP A 197 8.37 1.53 7.48
N GLN A 198 7.48 0.54 7.62
CA GLN A 198 6.58 0.08 6.55
C GLN A 198 5.19 0.73 6.57
N LEU A 199 4.89 1.59 7.56
CA LEU A 199 3.65 2.36 7.58
C LEU A 199 3.61 3.35 6.40
N SER A 200 2.43 3.53 5.82
CA SER A 200 2.17 4.67 4.93
C SER A 200 2.35 5.98 5.70
N ASN A 201 2.74 7.04 4.98
CA ASN A 201 2.82 8.37 5.56
C ASN A 201 1.46 9.10 5.62
N GLU A 202 0.38 8.40 5.29
CA GLU A 202 -1.00 8.88 5.49
C GLU A 202 -1.21 9.20 6.98
N ASP A 203 -2.00 10.23 7.28
CA ASP A 203 -2.24 10.73 8.64
C ASP A 203 -0.96 11.06 9.43
N PHE A 204 0.16 11.31 8.73
CA PHE A 204 1.49 11.46 9.34
C PHE A 204 1.90 10.23 10.17
N GLY A 205 1.49 9.02 9.77
CA GLY A 205 1.73 7.79 10.51
C GLY A 205 3.21 7.53 10.83
N LEU A 206 4.13 7.98 9.97
CA LEU A 206 5.58 7.86 10.17
C LEU A 206 6.14 8.85 11.21
N ASN A 207 5.37 9.84 11.66
CA ASN A 207 5.74 10.70 12.78
C ASN A 207 5.52 10.01 14.14
N LEU A 208 4.86 8.83 14.17
CA LEU A 208 4.69 7.98 15.35
C LEU A 208 4.08 8.70 16.57
N SER A 209 3.28 9.75 16.36
CA SER A 209 2.62 10.51 17.43
C SER A 209 1.72 9.63 18.30
N TRP A 210 1.09 8.63 17.69
CA TRP A 210 0.26 7.62 18.37
C TRP A 210 1.04 6.78 19.39
N MET A 211 2.35 6.65 19.22
CA MET A 211 3.23 5.90 20.11
C MET A 211 3.67 6.73 21.33
N SER A 212 3.36 8.03 21.33
CA SER A 212 3.45 8.96 22.48
C SER A 212 4.62 8.68 23.40
N LEU A 213 5.82 8.80 22.83
CA LEU A 213 7.12 8.45 23.41
C LEU A 213 7.57 9.36 24.57
N SER A 214 6.77 10.33 24.97
CA SER A 214 7.01 11.27 26.07
C SER A 214 6.27 10.92 27.37
N GLU A 215 5.30 10.00 27.33
CA GLU A 215 4.56 9.51 28.50
C GLU A 215 5.01 8.08 28.83
N GLN A 216 5.07 7.74 30.12
CA GLN A 216 5.30 6.36 30.52
C GLN A 216 4.11 5.49 30.10
N LEU A 217 4.38 4.30 29.57
CA LEU A 217 3.36 3.29 29.29
C LEU A 217 2.53 3.02 30.56
N PRO A 218 1.22 2.74 30.47
CA PRO A 218 0.42 2.35 31.62
C PRO A 218 1.01 1.13 32.35
N GLU A 219 0.64 0.96 33.62
CA GLU A 219 1.04 -0.25 34.35
C GLU A 219 0.55 -1.51 33.65
N HIS A 220 1.34 -2.58 33.75
CA HIS A 220 1.04 -3.87 33.10
C HIS A 220 0.99 -3.83 31.56
N VAL A 221 1.48 -2.76 30.93
CA VAL A 221 1.61 -2.64 29.47
C VAL A 221 3.09 -2.69 29.06
N LYS A 222 3.38 -3.48 28.02
CA LYS A 222 4.69 -3.52 27.34
C LYS A 222 4.52 -3.28 25.85
N LEU A 223 5.46 -2.56 25.26
CA LEU A 223 5.47 -2.27 23.83
C LEU A 223 6.85 -2.57 23.27
N VAL A 224 6.94 -3.57 22.39
CA VAL A 224 8.14 -3.95 21.66
C VAL A 224 7.92 -3.59 20.20
N VAL A 225 8.77 -2.74 19.65
CA VAL A 225 8.68 -2.29 18.25
C VAL A 225 9.96 -2.60 17.49
N SER A 226 9.87 -2.79 16.18
CA SER A 226 11.07 -2.88 15.33
C SER A 226 11.05 -1.82 14.22
N THR A 227 12.23 -1.35 13.82
CA THR A 227 12.39 -0.38 12.73
C THR A 227 13.74 -0.53 12.03
N LEU A 228 13.81 -0.11 10.76
CA LEU A 228 15.07 0.19 10.09
C LEU A 228 15.76 1.44 10.68
N PRO A 229 17.09 1.54 10.60
CA PRO A 229 17.86 2.73 10.98
C PRO A 229 17.74 3.82 9.91
N VAL A 230 16.52 4.31 9.74
CA VAL A 230 16.13 5.39 8.82
C VAL A 230 15.47 6.52 9.64
N ARG A 231 14.86 7.50 8.97
CA ARG A 231 14.12 8.61 9.59
C ARG A 231 13.23 8.19 10.76
N THR A 232 12.57 7.04 10.68
CA THR A 232 11.73 6.49 11.76
C THR A 232 12.50 6.29 13.06
N LEU A 233 13.72 5.76 13.00
CA LEU A 233 14.57 5.59 14.19
C LEU A 233 15.03 6.94 14.75
N ASP A 234 15.31 7.92 13.88
CA ASP A 234 15.71 9.27 14.31
C ASP A 234 14.55 9.98 15.05
N ILE A 235 13.32 9.84 14.55
CA ILE A 235 12.11 10.32 15.22
C ILE A 235 11.96 9.67 16.59
N ILE A 236 12.13 8.34 16.69
CA ILE A 236 12.05 7.64 17.98
C ILE A 236 13.13 8.13 18.94
N ARG A 237 14.37 8.29 18.48
CA ARG A 237 15.50 8.78 19.29
C ARG A 237 15.32 10.23 19.78
N SER A 238 14.59 11.05 19.04
CA SER A 238 14.28 12.42 19.47
C SER A 238 13.36 12.48 20.69
N HIS A 239 12.60 11.40 20.96
CA HIS A 239 11.68 11.32 22.10
C HIS A 239 12.13 10.32 23.17
N LEU A 240 12.83 9.24 22.80
CA LEU A 240 13.27 8.16 23.68
C LEU A 240 14.79 8.12 23.77
N THR A 241 15.37 8.72 24.81
CA THR A 241 16.82 8.98 24.88
C THR A 241 17.62 7.89 25.61
N SER A 242 16.97 7.04 26.43
CA SER A 242 17.67 6.02 27.21
C SER A 242 18.17 4.87 26.34
N ALA A 243 19.45 4.51 26.50
CA ALA A 243 20.09 3.41 25.76
C ALA A 243 19.45 2.04 26.07
N GLU A 244 18.88 1.86 27.26
CA GLU A 244 18.20 0.62 27.69
C GLU A 244 16.90 0.35 26.91
N CYS A 245 16.43 1.34 26.16
CA CYS A 245 15.26 1.20 25.29
C CYS A 245 15.61 0.56 23.94
N TYR A 246 16.88 0.27 23.65
CA TYR A 246 17.32 -0.13 22.32
C TYR A 246 18.03 -1.48 22.30
N VAL A 247 17.64 -2.33 21.35
CA VAL A 247 18.33 -3.59 21.03
C VAL A 247 18.84 -3.52 19.61
N ASP A 248 20.18 -3.56 19.44
CA ASP A 248 20.83 -3.54 18.14
C ASP A 248 20.99 -4.95 17.57
N VAL A 249 20.38 -5.18 16.41
CA VAL A 249 20.37 -6.46 15.72
C VAL A 249 21.40 -6.45 14.59
N LYS A 250 22.55 -7.07 14.89
CA LYS A 250 23.71 -7.13 13.99
C LYS A 250 23.56 -8.20 12.90
N PRO A 251 24.37 -8.14 11.82
CA PRO A 251 24.49 -9.25 10.87
C PRO A 251 24.85 -10.57 11.55
N LEU A 252 24.64 -11.69 10.85
CA LEU A 252 24.98 -13.02 11.39
C LEU A 252 26.49 -13.16 11.58
N THR A 253 26.87 -13.93 12.58
CA THR A 253 28.25 -14.37 12.74
C THR A 253 28.58 -15.47 11.72
N LEU A 254 29.88 -15.64 11.42
CA LEU A 254 30.32 -16.68 10.48
C LEU A 254 30.06 -18.11 10.98
N HIS A 255 29.84 -18.29 12.29
CA HIS A 255 29.53 -19.57 12.91
C HIS A 255 28.05 -19.96 12.79
N GLU A 256 27.13 -18.99 12.77
CA GLU A 256 25.69 -19.24 12.65
C GLU A 256 25.28 -19.67 11.23
N GLY A 257 26.00 -19.20 10.20
CA GLY A 257 25.67 -19.46 8.79
C GLY A 257 25.52 -20.93 8.40
N PRO A 258 26.51 -21.80 8.69
CA PRO A 258 26.43 -23.23 8.38
C PRO A 258 25.22 -23.94 9.01
N GLU A 259 24.87 -23.61 10.26
CA GLU A 259 23.73 -24.20 10.95
C GLU A 259 22.41 -23.77 10.31
N ILE A 260 22.29 -22.48 9.98
CA ILE A 260 21.11 -21.92 9.29
C ILE A 260 20.93 -22.59 7.93
N VAL A 261 21.99 -22.71 7.12
CA VAL A 261 21.94 -23.36 5.80
C VAL A 261 21.48 -24.81 5.93
N LYS A 262 22.03 -25.55 6.89
CA LYS A 262 21.66 -26.95 7.16
C LYS A 262 20.19 -27.08 7.54
N LEU A 263 19.69 -26.21 8.43
CA LEU A 263 18.29 -26.21 8.85
C LEU A 263 17.34 -25.84 7.71
N MET A 264 17.66 -24.80 6.93
CA MET A 264 16.85 -24.37 5.78
C MET A 264 16.77 -25.45 4.69
N LEU A 265 17.89 -26.11 4.37
CA LEU A 265 17.93 -27.23 3.42
C LEU A 265 17.15 -28.45 3.95
N GLY A 266 17.31 -28.76 5.24
CA GLY A 266 16.60 -29.86 5.90
C GLY A 266 15.09 -29.68 5.88
N ALA A 267 14.60 -28.47 6.18
CA ALA A 267 13.18 -28.12 6.11
C ALA A 267 12.59 -28.23 4.70
N LYS A 268 13.45 -28.13 3.67
CA LYS A 268 13.09 -28.30 2.26
C LYS A 268 13.30 -29.73 1.76
N HIS A 269 13.69 -30.66 2.64
CA HIS A 269 14.06 -32.04 2.31
C HIS A 269 15.16 -32.13 1.24
N ARG A 270 16.13 -31.20 1.29
CA ARG A 270 17.26 -31.13 0.36
C ARG A 270 18.59 -31.28 1.09
N LYS A 271 19.61 -31.70 0.35
CA LYS A 271 21.01 -31.70 0.78
C LYS A 271 21.86 -31.20 -0.39
N VAL A 272 22.95 -30.52 -0.06
CA VAL A 272 23.98 -30.09 -1.02
C VAL A 272 25.24 -30.90 -0.78
N THR A 273 26.08 -31.01 -1.81
CA THR A 273 27.42 -31.63 -1.65
C THR A 273 28.33 -30.74 -0.81
N GLU A 274 29.45 -31.29 -0.33
CA GLU A 274 30.45 -30.53 0.42
C GLU A 274 31.07 -29.40 -0.41
N THR A 275 31.29 -29.65 -1.71
CA THR A 275 31.78 -28.64 -2.66
C THR A 275 30.77 -27.50 -2.84
N GLN A 276 29.49 -27.81 -3.03
CA GLN A 276 28.41 -26.83 -3.14
C GLN A 276 28.24 -26.03 -1.84
N SER A 277 28.29 -26.71 -0.68
CA SER A 277 28.24 -26.07 0.64
C SER A 277 29.38 -25.07 0.82
N THR A 278 30.60 -25.44 0.39
CA THR A 278 31.77 -24.55 0.48
C THR A 278 31.57 -23.26 -0.33
N VAL A 279 30.97 -23.35 -1.52
CA VAL A 279 30.66 -22.17 -2.35
C VAL A 279 29.62 -21.27 -1.67
N ILE A 280 28.56 -21.85 -1.10
CA ILE A 280 27.53 -21.12 -0.33
C ILE A 280 28.17 -20.37 0.84
N LEU A 281 29.00 -21.04 1.64
CA LEU A 281 29.61 -20.45 2.83
C LEU A 281 30.64 -19.37 2.47
N ASN A 282 31.36 -19.51 1.36
CA ASN A 282 32.28 -18.47 0.89
C ASN A 282 31.54 -17.23 0.40
N ALA A 283 30.38 -17.38 -0.24
CA ALA A 283 29.54 -16.24 -0.61
C ALA A 283 28.93 -15.57 0.65
N PHE A 284 28.48 -16.36 1.63
CA PHE A 284 27.96 -15.85 2.90
C PHE A 284 28.99 -15.02 3.68
N LYS A 285 30.28 -15.38 3.67
CA LYS A 285 31.35 -14.58 4.30
C LYS A 285 31.39 -13.14 3.77
N LYS A 286 31.03 -12.93 2.50
CA LYS A 286 30.97 -11.60 1.87
C LYS A 286 29.67 -10.86 2.20
N CYS A 287 28.57 -11.59 2.38
CA CYS A 287 27.24 -11.04 2.67
C CYS A 287 26.57 -11.78 3.85
N PRO A 288 26.89 -11.44 5.12
CA PRO A 288 26.49 -12.21 6.29
C PRO A 288 25.05 -11.89 6.77
N PHE A 289 24.08 -11.94 5.84
CA PHE A 289 22.69 -11.63 6.14
C PHE A 289 21.79 -12.88 6.02
N PRO A 290 20.83 -13.09 6.95
CA PRO A 290 19.88 -14.20 6.87
C PRO A 290 19.09 -14.23 5.55
N LEU A 291 18.69 -13.06 5.05
CA LEU A 291 17.95 -12.96 3.78
C LEU A 291 18.78 -13.42 2.59
N PHE A 292 20.09 -13.15 2.60
CA PHE A 292 21.03 -13.62 1.58
C PHE A 292 21.11 -15.16 1.60
N LEU A 293 21.32 -15.76 2.78
CA LEU A 293 21.34 -17.22 2.92
C LEU A 293 20.04 -17.86 2.42
N ARG A 294 18.89 -17.27 2.74
CA ARG A 294 17.60 -17.76 2.26
C ARG A 294 17.55 -17.79 0.73
N LEU A 295 17.93 -16.69 0.05
CA LEU A 295 17.96 -16.66 -1.41
C LEU A 295 18.94 -17.67 -2.01
N VAL A 296 20.12 -17.83 -1.39
CA VAL A 296 21.11 -18.82 -1.83
C VAL A 296 20.56 -20.23 -1.69
N VAL A 297 19.88 -20.54 -0.57
CA VAL A 297 19.25 -21.85 -0.37
C VAL A 297 18.13 -22.07 -1.39
N ASP A 298 17.31 -21.06 -1.66
CA ASP A 298 16.24 -21.12 -2.67
C ASP A 298 16.80 -21.37 -4.08
N LEU A 299 17.96 -20.80 -4.41
CA LEU A 299 18.71 -21.10 -5.63
C LEU A 299 19.26 -22.53 -5.62
N ALA A 300 19.88 -22.94 -4.51
CA ALA A 300 20.48 -24.26 -4.33
C ALA A 300 19.46 -25.40 -4.41
N GLN A 301 18.17 -25.12 -4.19
CA GLN A 301 17.10 -26.11 -4.41
C GLN A 301 17.06 -26.62 -5.85
N THR A 302 17.48 -25.82 -6.83
CA THR A 302 17.48 -26.21 -8.24
C THR A 302 18.71 -27.01 -8.67
N TRP A 303 19.76 -27.05 -7.84
CA TRP A 303 21.00 -27.74 -8.17
C TRP A 303 20.85 -29.26 -8.08
N ARG A 304 21.52 -29.97 -8.97
CA ARG A 304 21.72 -31.41 -8.92
C ARG A 304 23.04 -31.70 -8.23
N SER A 305 23.22 -32.93 -7.75
CA SER A 305 24.45 -33.32 -7.04
C SER A 305 25.71 -33.25 -7.91
N TYR A 306 25.55 -33.39 -9.23
CA TYR A 306 26.63 -33.35 -10.21
C TYR A 306 26.82 -31.96 -10.86
N ASP A 307 26.01 -30.97 -10.51
CA ASP A 307 26.20 -29.62 -11.02
C ASP A 307 27.46 -29.02 -10.40
N ILE A 308 28.38 -28.58 -11.27
CA ILE A 308 29.61 -27.89 -10.86
C ILE A 308 29.25 -26.43 -10.62
N ILE A 309 29.09 -26.07 -9.35
CA ILE A 309 28.78 -24.70 -8.94
C ILE A 309 30.09 -23.97 -8.65
N SER A 310 30.30 -22.86 -9.33
CA SER A 310 31.44 -21.96 -9.16
C SER A 310 31.08 -20.76 -8.30
N ALA A 311 32.10 -20.01 -7.85
CA ALA A 311 31.89 -18.76 -7.14
C ALA A 311 31.10 -17.72 -7.96
N ASN A 312 31.13 -17.82 -9.29
CA ASN A 312 30.39 -16.92 -10.19
C ASN A 312 28.91 -17.25 -10.29
N ASP A 313 28.46 -18.42 -9.81
CA ASP A 313 27.05 -18.83 -9.85
C ASP A 313 26.24 -18.22 -8.71
N ILE A 314 26.89 -17.89 -7.58
CA ILE A 314 26.32 -17.09 -6.50
C ILE A 314 26.83 -15.65 -6.63
N ALA A 315 26.01 -14.63 -6.37
CA ALA A 315 26.51 -13.25 -6.36
C ALA A 315 27.19 -12.95 -5.01
N ASP A 316 28.15 -12.04 -5.02
CA ASP A 316 28.89 -11.64 -3.82
C ASP A 316 28.07 -10.75 -2.89
N ASP A 317 27.01 -10.13 -3.40
CA ASP A 317 26.14 -9.22 -2.68
C ASP A 317 24.64 -9.55 -2.87
N MET A 318 23.81 -8.92 -2.04
CA MET A 318 22.36 -9.11 -2.08
C MET A 318 21.75 -8.66 -3.42
N THR A 319 22.21 -7.53 -3.95
CA THR A 319 21.71 -6.94 -5.20
C THR A 319 21.95 -7.87 -6.38
N GLY A 320 23.17 -8.40 -6.55
CA GLY A 320 23.48 -9.35 -7.60
C GLY A 320 22.74 -10.68 -7.46
N LEU A 321 22.42 -11.09 -6.24
CA LEU A 321 21.66 -12.33 -6.01
C LEU A 321 20.18 -12.16 -6.39
N ILE A 322 19.58 -11.01 -6.06
CA ILE A 322 18.24 -10.63 -6.53
C ILE A 322 18.23 -10.53 -8.07
N ASP A 323 19.26 -9.92 -8.67
CA ASP A 323 19.39 -9.82 -10.12
C ASP A 323 19.41 -11.21 -10.78
N LYS A 324 20.15 -12.17 -10.21
CA LYS A 324 20.14 -13.57 -10.66
C LYS A 324 18.78 -14.24 -10.53
N LEU A 325 18.04 -13.98 -9.45
CA LEU A 325 16.66 -14.46 -9.30
C LEU A 325 15.78 -13.91 -10.43
N PHE A 326 15.87 -12.62 -10.72
CA PHE A 326 15.13 -11.96 -11.80
C PHE A 326 15.51 -12.52 -13.18
N ASN A 327 16.81 -12.69 -13.48
CA ASN A 327 17.29 -13.34 -14.70
C ASN A 327 16.67 -14.74 -14.89
N ARG A 328 16.59 -15.53 -13.81
CA ARG A 328 15.99 -16.87 -13.84
C ARG A 328 14.49 -16.83 -14.15
N LEU A 329 13.76 -15.89 -13.56
CA LEU A 329 12.33 -15.71 -13.84
C LEU A 329 12.10 -15.30 -15.29
N GLU A 330 12.89 -14.34 -15.78
CA GLU A 330 12.87 -13.89 -17.18
C GLU A 330 13.16 -15.04 -18.16
N TYR A 331 14.13 -15.90 -17.85
CA TYR A 331 14.42 -17.08 -18.66
C TYR A 331 13.27 -18.10 -18.66
N LYS A 332 12.66 -18.34 -17.49
CA LYS A 332 11.60 -19.36 -17.32
C LYS A 332 10.25 -18.94 -17.93
N TYR A 333 9.85 -17.68 -17.78
CA TYR A 333 8.52 -17.21 -18.15
C TYR A 333 8.50 -16.27 -19.36
N GLY A 334 9.66 -15.87 -19.86
CA GLY A 334 9.82 -14.89 -20.94
C GLY A 334 10.22 -13.52 -20.39
N ALA A 335 11.31 -12.99 -20.95
CA ALA A 335 11.92 -11.76 -20.46
C ALA A 335 10.97 -10.56 -20.51
N THR A 336 10.26 -10.36 -21.62
CA THR A 336 9.33 -9.23 -21.81
C THR A 336 8.22 -9.21 -20.76
N LEU A 337 7.56 -10.35 -20.54
CA LEU A 337 6.48 -10.47 -19.54
C LEU A 337 6.98 -10.10 -18.14
N VAL A 338 8.08 -10.72 -17.69
CA VAL A 338 8.61 -10.51 -16.34
C VAL A 338 9.14 -9.09 -16.17
N GLN A 339 9.87 -8.57 -17.15
CA GLN A 339 10.40 -7.20 -17.13
C GLN A 339 9.28 -6.17 -17.00
N HIS A 340 8.23 -6.27 -17.81
CA HIS A 340 7.14 -5.31 -17.79
C HIS A 340 6.30 -5.44 -16.52
N ALA A 341 5.95 -6.66 -16.10
CA ALA A 341 5.16 -6.88 -14.89
C ALA A 341 5.88 -6.33 -13.63
N LEU A 342 7.16 -6.66 -13.48
CA LEU A 342 7.95 -6.16 -12.35
C LEU A 342 8.23 -4.65 -12.46
N ALA A 343 8.39 -4.11 -13.67
CA ALA A 343 8.50 -2.66 -13.87
C ALA A 343 7.22 -1.93 -13.43
N TYR A 344 6.04 -2.42 -13.79
CA TYR A 344 4.78 -1.79 -13.41
C TYR A 344 4.54 -1.82 -11.89
N ILE A 345 4.77 -2.96 -11.25
CA ILE A 345 4.68 -3.07 -9.78
C ILE A 345 5.66 -2.09 -9.12
N THR A 346 6.89 -2.01 -9.63
CA THR A 346 7.92 -1.14 -9.06
C THR A 346 7.64 0.35 -9.30
N ALA A 347 7.01 0.70 -10.43
CA ALA A 347 6.70 2.08 -10.81
C ALA A 347 5.41 2.62 -10.18
N SER A 348 4.49 1.75 -9.73
CA SER A 348 3.24 2.15 -9.06
C SER A 348 3.47 2.79 -7.69
N LYS A 349 2.60 3.72 -7.27
CA LYS A 349 2.72 4.42 -5.98
C LYS A 349 2.39 3.52 -4.80
N ASN A 350 1.28 2.77 -4.89
CA ASN A 350 0.73 1.92 -3.84
C ASN A 350 0.60 0.44 -4.26
N GLY A 351 1.38 0.00 -5.25
CA GLY A 351 1.34 -1.37 -5.78
C GLY A 351 0.28 -1.51 -6.87
N LEU A 352 0.12 -2.72 -7.41
CA LEU A 352 -0.94 -3.05 -8.36
C LEU A 352 -1.66 -4.33 -7.93
N SER A 353 -3.00 -4.31 -7.93
CA SER A 353 -3.79 -5.53 -7.73
C SER A 353 -3.59 -6.52 -8.87
N LEU A 354 -4.00 -7.77 -8.65
CA LEU A 354 -3.98 -8.79 -9.69
C LEU A 354 -4.74 -8.32 -10.95
N ALA A 355 -5.95 -7.79 -10.76
CA ALA A 355 -6.79 -7.31 -11.86
C ALA A 355 -6.15 -6.11 -12.58
N GLU A 356 -5.68 -5.10 -11.81
CA GLU A 356 -5.01 -3.92 -12.38
C GLU A 356 -3.76 -4.31 -13.19
N LEU A 357 -2.92 -5.22 -12.65
CA LEU A 357 -1.72 -5.67 -13.33
C LEU A 357 -2.05 -6.47 -14.60
N GLU A 358 -3.05 -7.35 -14.55
CA GLU A 358 -3.50 -8.09 -15.73
C GLU A 358 -4.07 -7.17 -16.81
N ASP A 359 -4.84 -6.16 -16.43
CA ASP A 359 -5.38 -5.15 -17.34
C ASP A 359 -4.26 -4.33 -18.00
N ILE A 360 -3.29 -3.85 -17.21
CA ILE A 360 -2.15 -3.06 -17.71
C ILE A 360 -1.27 -3.92 -18.63
N LEU A 361 -0.96 -5.17 -18.26
CA LEU A 361 -0.23 -6.11 -19.12
C LEU A 361 -1.00 -6.44 -20.40
N SER A 362 -2.33 -6.50 -20.33
CA SER A 362 -3.17 -6.67 -21.51
C SER A 362 -3.20 -5.43 -22.40
N CYS A 363 -2.93 -4.25 -21.85
CA CYS A 363 -2.72 -3.04 -22.64
C CYS A 363 -1.31 -2.97 -23.27
N ASP A 364 -0.38 -3.85 -22.93
CA ASP A 364 0.99 -3.82 -23.49
C ASP A 364 1.14 -4.75 -24.71
N ASP A 365 1.31 -4.14 -25.89
CA ASP A 365 1.44 -4.88 -27.14
C ASP A 365 2.73 -5.69 -27.24
N ALA A 366 3.84 -5.20 -26.67
CA ALA A 366 5.09 -5.95 -26.68
C ALA A 366 4.99 -7.21 -25.81
N VAL A 367 4.30 -7.13 -24.67
CA VAL A 367 4.01 -8.30 -23.83
C VAL A 367 3.13 -9.29 -24.59
N LEU A 368 2.02 -8.83 -25.16
CA LEU A 368 1.09 -9.71 -25.88
C LEU A 368 1.75 -10.34 -27.12
N ASP A 369 2.53 -9.60 -27.90
CA ASP A 369 3.28 -10.13 -29.05
C ASP A 369 4.33 -11.17 -28.61
N SER A 370 4.92 -10.99 -27.43
CA SER A 370 5.87 -11.96 -26.86
C SER A 370 5.21 -13.27 -26.42
N ILE A 371 3.94 -13.22 -26.02
CA ILE A 371 3.14 -14.39 -25.60
C ILE A 371 2.52 -15.08 -26.82
N PHE A 372 1.93 -14.29 -27.72
CA PHE A 372 1.18 -14.72 -28.89
C PHE A 372 2.03 -14.73 -30.18
N LYS A 373 3.24 -15.30 -30.10
CA LYS A 373 4.17 -15.33 -31.24
C LYS A 373 3.59 -16.04 -32.46
N PHE A 374 2.94 -17.18 -32.25
CA PHE A 374 2.55 -18.10 -33.33
C PHE A 374 1.09 -17.97 -33.77
N TRP A 375 0.22 -17.35 -32.99
CA TRP A 375 -1.22 -17.24 -33.28
C TRP A 375 -1.77 -15.94 -32.69
N VAL A 376 -2.86 -15.42 -33.24
CA VAL A 376 -3.57 -14.26 -32.68
C VAL A 376 -4.85 -14.78 -32.01
N PRO A 377 -5.05 -14.52 -30.70
CA PRO A 377 -6.24 -14.98 -30.01
C PRO A 377 -7.49 -14.22 -30.45
N PRO A 378 -8.69 -14.83 -30.30
CA PRO A 378 -9.95 -14.13 -30.52
C PRO A 378 -10.15 -12.96 -29.56
N PHE A 379 -9.59 -13.07 -28.34
CA PHE A 379 -9.52 -12.01 -27.34
C PHE A 379 -8.08 -11.74 -26.98
N ARG A 380 -7.58 -10.55 -27.31
CA ARG A 380 -6.18 -10.16 -27.12
C ARG A 380 -5.94 -9.63 -25.70
N ARG A 381 -5.94 -10.57 -24.75
CA ARG A 381 -5.71 -10.32 -23.31
C ARG A 381 -4.64 -11.29 -22.77
N ILE A 382 -3.93 -10.91 -21.71
CA ILE A 382 -2.99 -11.82 -21.06
C ILE A 382 -3.73 -13.06 -20.51
N PRO A 383 -3.21 -14.28 -20.72
CA PRO A 383 -3.78 -15.46 -20.07
C PRO A 383 -3.66 -15.36 -18.53
N PRO A 384 -4.76 -15.53 -17.76
CA PRO A 384 -4.78 -15.23 -16.31
C PRO A 384 -3.71 -15.95 -15.48
N LEU A 385 -3.39 -17.21 -15.82
CA LEU A 385 -2.46 -18.02 -15.03
C LEU A 385 -0.97 -17.69 -15.24
N LEU A 386 -0.62 -16.86 -16.23
CA LEU A 386 0.79 -16.57 -16.51
C LEU A 386 1.43 -15.78 -15.37
N TRP A 387 0.80 -14.69 -14.95
CA TRP A 387 1.31 -13.90 -13.84
C TRP A 387 1.27 -14.69 -12.53
N THR A 388 0.20 -15.46 -12.27
CA THR A 388 0.10 -16.28 -11.04
C THR A 388 1.30 -17.22 -10.86
N ARG A 389 1.84 -17.80 -11.95
CA ARG A 389 3.03 -18.65 -11.90
C ARG A 389 4.30 -17.85 -11.56
N VAL A 390 4.48 -16.68 -12.16
CA VAL A 390 5.60 -15.76 -11.85
C VAL A 390 5.53 -15.35 -10.37
N ARG A 391 4.33 -14.94 -9.92
CA ARG A 391 4.03 -14.58 -8.54
C ARG A 391 4.36 -15.70 -7.57
N ASN A 392 3.99 -16.94 -7.89
CA ASN A 392 4.27 -18.10 -7.03
C ASN A 392 5.78 -18.34 -6.88
N ASP A 393 6.56 -18.22 -7.94
CA ASP A 393 8.03 -18.37 -7.87
C ASP A 393 8.72 -17.19 -7.15
N LEU A 394 8.12 -16.00 -7.14
CA LEU A 394 8.55 -14.88 -6.30
C LEU A 394 8.22 -15.10 -4.80
N GLY A 395 7.27 -15.98 -4.48
CA GLY A 395 7.02 -16.44 -3.12
C GLY A 395 6.84 -15.31 -2.09
N LEU A 396 7.64 -15.29 -1.03
CA LEU A 396 7.52 -14.30 0.04
C LEU A 396 8.18 -12.94 -0.25
N TYR A 397 8.78 -12.76 -1.43
CA TYR A 397 9.48 -11.52 -1.79
C TYR A 397 8.54 -10.44 -2.31
N LEU A 398 7.40 -10.86 -2.85
CA LEU A 398 6.27 -10.00 -3.19
C LEU A 398 5.14 -10.32 -2.20
N VAL A 399 4.57 -9.31 -1.57
CA VAL A 399 3.46 -9.45 -0.63
C VAL A 399 2.24 -8.70 -1.16
N GLU A 400 1.10 -8.99 -0.56
CA GLU A 400 -0.15 -8.31 -0.84
C GLU A 400 -0.44 -7.30 0.28
N ARG A 401 -0.47 -6.01 -0.08
CA ARG A 401 -0.86 -4.92 0.81
C ARG A 401 -2.22 -4.41 0.40
N GLY A 402 -3.11 -4.21 1.36
CA GLY A 402 -4.34 -3.52 1.02
C GLY A 402 -4.18 -2.02 1.10
N SER A 403 -4.56 -1.36 0.01
CA SER A 403 -4.77 0.07 -0.07
C SER A 403 -6.19 0.26 -0.61
N ASN A 404 -6.97 1.12 0.01
CA ASN A 404 -8.26 1.57 -0.53
C ASN A 404 -9.25 0.41 -0.79
N GLY A 405 -9.27 -0.58 0.10
CA GLY A 405 -10.15 -1.76 0.02
C GLY A 405 -9.73 -2.85 -0.97
N ILE A 406 -8.61 -2.68 -1.69
CA ILE A 406 -8.12 -3.64 -2.69
C ILE A 406 -6.74 -4.17 -2.28
N SER A 407 -6.51 -5.48 -2.49
CA SER A 407 -5.22 -6.13 -2.29
C SER A 407 -4.29 -5.89 -3.49
N ALA A 408 -3.18 -5.21 -3.27
CA ALA A 408 -2.18 -4.83 -4.28
C ALA A 408 -0.82 -5.47 -4.00
N TYR A 409 -0.10 -5.87 -5.06
CA TYR A 409 1.24 -6.42 -4.96
C TYR A 409 2.26 -5.34 -4.59
N TRP A 410 3.10 -5.66 -3.62
CA TRP A 410 4.14 -4.79 -3.11
C TRP A 410 5.42 -5.56 -2.77
N TRP A 411 6.58 -4.91 -2.93
CA TRP A 411 7.86 -5.51 -2.55
C TRP A 411 8.02 -5.54 -1.03
N TYR A 412 8.19 -6.74 -0.46
CA TYR A 412 8.30 -6.88 0.99
C TYR A 412 9.61 -6.29 1.54
N HIS A 413 10.70 -6.48 0.79
CA HIS A 413 12.02 -5.99 1.16
C HIS A 413 12.45 -4.86 0.23
N ARG A 414 12.86 -3.72 0.81
CA ARG A 414 13.34 -2.55 0.07
C ARG A 414 14.42 -2.88 -0.97
N GLN A 415 15.33 -3.80 -0.66
CA GLN A 415 16.39 -4.24 -1.59
C GLN A 415 15.85 -4.86 -2.88
N PHE A 416 14.68 -5.52 -2.86
CA PHE A 416 14.05 -6.04 -4.06
C PHE A 416 13.49 -4.92 -4.92
N TRP A 417 12.83 -3.94 -4.30
CA TRP A 417 12.35 -2.75 -5.01
C TRP A 417 13.52 -1.97 -5.64
N GLU A 418 14.59 -1.69 -4.88
CA GLU A 418 15.77 -0.96 -5.40
C GLU A 418 16.46 -1.72 -6.54
N THR A 419 16.55 -3.05 -6.43
CA THR A 419 17.14 -3.88 -7.50
C THR A 419 16.23 -3.89 -8.74
N ALA A 420 14.91 -4.01 -8.55
CA ALA A 420 13.94 -3.98 -9.65
C ALA A 420 13.90 -2.61 -10.32
N GLU A 421 13.96 -1.52 -9.54
CA GLU A 421 14.01 -0.15 -10.06
C GLU A 421 15.30 0.05 -10.86
N LYS A 422 16.45 -0.33 -10.31
CA LYS A 422 17.73 -0.24 -11.00
C LYS A 422 17.76 -1.06 -12.29
N ARG A 423 17.18 -2.27 -12.27
CA ARG A 423 17.22 -3.22 -13.40
C ARG A 423 16.21 -2.88 -14.50
N TYR A 424 15.01 -2.45 -14.13
CA TYR A 424 13.88 -2.30 -15.06
C TYR A 424 13.55 -0.85 -15.38
N LEU A 425 13.82 0.10 -14.49
CA LEU A 425 13.48 1.51 -14.67
C LEU A 425 14.71 2.41 -14.89
N LEU A 426 15.85 2.10 -14.28
CA LEU A 426 17.06 2.95 -14.28
C LEU A 426 18.29 2.32 -14.97
N LYS A 427 18.10 1.33 -15.85
CA LYS A 427 19.17 0.59 -16.53
C LYS A 427 20.29 1.53 -16.99
N SER A 428 21.52 1.21 -16.57
CA SER A 428 22.70 2.07 -16.70
C SER A 428 22.99 2.49 -18.16
N LYS A 429 22.94 3.80 -18.41
CA LYS A 429 23.58 4.53 -19.52
C LYS A 429 23.15 4.14 -20.95
N GLY A 430 21.86 4.24 -21.26
CA GLY A 430 21.38 4.34 -22.65
C GLY A 430 20.05 5.09 -22.73
N GLU A 431 19.82 5.85 -23.81
CA GLU A 431 18.58 6.60 -24.09
C GLU A 431 17.30 5.75 -23.96
N ASN A 432 17.43 4.43 -24.18
CA ASN A 432 16.33 3.47 -24.09
C ASN A 432 15.80 3.23 -22.65
N SER A 433 16.57 3.49 -21.59
CA SER A 433 16.09 3.23 -20.21
C SER A 433 15.08 4.27 -19.75
N GLU A 434 15.37 5.55 -19.98
CA GLU A 434 14.44 6.64 -19.62
C GLU A 434 13.14 6.52 -20.43
N ALA A 435 13.26 6.12 -21.70
CA ALA A 435 12.11 5.83 -22.54
C ALA A 435 11.23 4.70 -21.98
N PHE A 436 11.82 3.64 -21.43
CA PHE A 436 11.05 2.54 -20.84
C PHE A 436 10.40 2.92 -19.51
N LYS A 437 11.12 3.61 -18.61
CA LYS A 437 10.54 4.15 -17.38
C LYS A 437 9.33 5.03 -17.69
N ARG A 438 9.48 5.95 -18.66
CA ARG A 438 8.38 6.79 -19.13
C ARG A 438 7.22 5.95 -19.67
N LYS A 439 7.47 4.94 -20.50
CA LYS A 439 6.43 4.01 -21.00
C LYS A 439 5.70 3.29 -19.86
N ALA A 440 6.40 2.89 -18.80
CA ALA A 440 5.78 2.25 -17.65
C ALA A 440 4.82 3.18 -16.91
N HIS A 441 5.24 4.41 -16.60
CA HIS A 441 4.35 5.39 -15.97
C HIS A 441 3.19 5.80 -16.91
N VAL A 442 3.41 5.88 -18.23
CA VAL A 442 2.33 6.15 -19.21
C VAL A 442 1.31 5.01 -19.22
N ALA A 443 1.75 3.75 -19.21
CA ALA A 443 0.84 2.61 -19.23
C ALA A 443 -0.08 2.58 -18.01
N ILE A 444 0.47 2.86 -16.82
CA ILE A 444 -0.31 2.92 -15.58
C ILE A 444 -1.24 4.15 -15.58
N ALA A 445 -0.75 5.32 -16.02
CA ALA A 445 -1.58 6.53 -16.14
C ALA A 445 -2.75 6.33 -17.12
N ASP A 446 -2.48 5.81 -18.32
CA ASP A 446 -3.49 5.53 -19.35
C ASP A 446 -4.56 4.54 -18.82
N TYR A 447 -4.16 3.56 -18.02
CA TYR A 447 -5.10 2.65 -17.35
C TYR A 447 -6.01 3.40 -16.40
N PHE A 448 -5.49 4.10 -15.38
CA PHE A 448 -6.32 4.82 -14.39
C PHE A 448 -7.07 6.03 -14.97
N GLU A 449 -6.62 6.59 -16.09
CA GLU A 449 -7.36 7.57 -16.88
C GLU A 449 -8.62 6.94 -17.50
N GLY A 450 -8.58 5.63 -17.82
CA GLY A 450 -9.65 4.90 -18.49
C GLY A 450 -9.55 4.92 -20.01
N LYS A 451 -8.38 5.30 -20.56
CA LYS A 451 -8.16 5.59 -21.98
C LYS A 451 -8.48 4.42 -22.90
N TRP A 452 -8.24 3.20 -22.44
CA TRP A 452 -8.39 1.97 -23.24
C TRP A 452 -9.68 1.19 -22.96
N SER A 453 -10.64 1.80 -22.25
CA SER A 453 -11.90 1.13 -21.87
C SER A 453 -12.86 0.91 -23.04
N ASP A 454 -12.79 1.73 -24.09
CA ASP A 454 -13.58 1.57 -25.33
C ASP A 454 -12.77 0.89 -26.46
N GLY A 455 -11.73 0.13 -26.08
CA GLY A 455 -10.84 -0.58 -26.99
C GLY A 455 -9.53 0.14 -27.26
N LYS A 456 -8.51 -0.62 -27.66
CA LYS A 456 -7.17 -0.10 -27.95
C LYS A 456 -6.79 -0.40 -29.40
N PRO A 457 -6.29 0.60 -30.16
CA PRO A 457 -5.78 0.35 -31.50
C PRO A 457 -4.61 -0.64 -31.49
N TYR A 458 -4.67 -1.60 -32.41
CA TYR A 458 -3.66 -2.63 -32.61
C TYR A 458 -3.42 -2.84 -34.10
N VAL A 459 -2.16 -2.85 -34.51
CA VAL A 459 -1.76 -3.19 -35.88
C VAL A 459 -1.49 -4.68 -35.93
N GLY A 460 -2.42 -5.42 -36.54
CA GLY A 460 -2.30 -6.87 -36.70
C GLY A 460 -1.14 -7.30 -37.60
N LYS A 461 -0.87 -8.61 -37.68
CA LYS A 461 0.09 -9.19 -38.64
C LYS A 461 -0.22 -8.81 -40.10
N ASP A 462 -1.49 -8.53 -40.38
CA ASP A 462 -1.99 -8.07 -41.68
C ASP A 462 -1.68 -6.59 -41.98
N LYS A 463 -1.00 -5.88 -41.06
CA LYS A 463 -0.65 -4.45 -41.12
C LYS A 463 -1.82 -3.46 -41.15
N PHE A 464 -3.04 -3.92 -40.90
CA PHE A 464 -4.21 -3.07 -40.71
C PHE A 464 -4.39 -2.73 -39.23
N GLU A 465 -4.69 -1.47 -38.94
CA GLU A 465 -5.08 -1.01 -37.61
C GLU A 465 -6.52 -1.43 -37.32
N LYS A 466 -6.71 -2.14 -36.21
CA LYS A 466 -8.01 -2.57 -35.71
C LYS A 466 -8.14 -2.07 -34.28
N ILE A 467 -9.34 -1.62 -33.90
CA ILE A 467 -9.66 -1.35 -32.50
C ILE A 467 -10.08 -2.69 -31.90
N GLU A 468 -9.28 -3.22 -30.98
CA GLU A 468 -9.61 -4.45 -30.26
C GLU A 468 -10.05 -4.11 -28.84
N ASP A 469 -11.22 -4.60 -28.46
CA ASP A 469 -11.66 -4.56 -27.08
C ASP A 469 -10.82 -5.56 -26.25
N ARG A 470 -10.05 -5.03 -25.31
CA ARG A 470 -9.22 -5.81 -24.40
C ARG A 470 -9.95 -6.11 -23.08
N THR A 471 -11.24 -5.80 -23.01
CA THR A 471 -12.12 -5.98 -21.84
C THR A 471 -11.61 -5.21 -20.62
N ILE A 472 -11.10 -3.99 -20.86
CA ILE A 472 -10.53 -3.13 -19.80
C ILE A 472 -11.67 -2.36 -19.14
N PRO A 473 -11.82 -2.42 -17.81
CA PRO A 473 -12.88 -1.70 -17.13
C PRO A 473 -12.74 -0.20 -17.29
N LYS A 474 -13.88 0.50 -17.33
CA LYS A 474 -13.90 1.96 -17.19
C LYS A 474 -13.32 2.35 -15.83
N GLN A 475 -12.64 3.50 -15.78
CA GLN A 475 -12.09 4.06 -14.54
C GLN A 475 -12.82 5.37 -14.19
N PRO A 476 -14.10 5.31 -13.78
CA PRO A 476 -14.81 6.51 -13.36
C PRO A 476 -14.23 7.05 -12.05
N LEU A 477 -14.44 8.35 -11.80
CA LEU A 477 -14.10 8.97 -10.52
C LEU A 477 -14.97 8.41 -9.38
N VAL A 478 -16.25 8.17 -9.68
CA VAL A 478 -17.26 7.60 -8.77
C VAL A 478 -17.67 6.25 -9.30
N ILE A 479 -17.44 5.19 -8.53
CA ILE A 479 -17.79 3.80 -8.89
C ILE A 479 -19.30 3.58 -8.75
N SER A 480 -19.88 4.08 -7.65
CA SER A 480 -21.32 3.97 -7.38
C SER A 480 -21.80 5.10 -6.46
N GLY A 481 -23.11 5.32 -6.43
CA GLY A 481 -23.73 6.39 -5.66
C GLY A 481 -23.78 7.73 -6.40
N THR A 482 -24.41 8.70 -5.76
CA THR A 482 -24.59 10.08 -6.27
C THR A 482 -24.07 11.06 -5.23
N ARG A 483 -24.00 12.34 -5.57
CA ARG A 483 -23.56 13.36 -4.62
C ARG A 483 -24.51 13.51 -3.42
N ASP A 484 -25.80 13.28 -3.60
CA ASP A 484 -26.79 13.34 -2.51
C ASP A 484 -26.75 12.10 -1.62
N THR A 485 -26.32 10.97 -2.18
CA THR A 485 -26.12 9.71 -1.45
C THR A 485 -24.65 9.52 -1.07
N LYS A 486 -24.33 8.43 -0.37
CA LYS A 486 -22.92 8.10 -0.07
C LYS A 486 -22.26 7.61 -1.37
N ARG A 487 -21.25 8.36 -1.86
CA ARG A 487 -20.45 7.96 -3.03
C ARG A 487 -19.44 6.88 -2.65
N GLN A 488 -19.26 5.91 -3.55
CA GLN A 488 -18.11 5.02 -3.55
C GLN A 488 -17.11 5.54 -4.57
N LEU A 489 -15.99 6.08 -4.10
CA LEU A 489 -14.99 6.71 -4.95
C LEU A 489 -13.97 5.71 -5.47
N ASN A 490 -13.41 5.98 -6.65
CA ASN A 490 -12.27 5.26 -7.17
C ASN A 490 -10.98 5.82 -6.56
N GLU A 491 -10.73 5.47 -5.30
CA GLU A 491 -9.57 5.94 -4.54
C GLU A 491 -8.24 5.55 -5.22
N ARG A 492 -8.20 4.42 -5.96
CA ARG A 492 -7.00 4.02 -6.73
C ARG A 492 -6.68 5.01 -7.84
N LYS A 493 -7.70 5.43 -8.61
CA LYS A 493 -7.55 6.51 -9.60
C LYS A 493 -7.14 7.82 -8.95
N LEU A 494 -7.74 8.17 -7.81
CA LEU A 494 -7.39 9.40 -7.08
C LEU A 494 -5.92 9.40 -6.65
N THR A 495 -5.34 8.26 -6.26
CA THR A 495 -3.97 8.22 -5.75
C THR A 495 -2.91 7.97 -6.83
N GLU A 496 -3.14 7.03 -7.77
CA GLU A 496 -2.14 6.60 -8.75
C GLU A 496 -2.04 7.60 -9.93
N LEU A 497 -3.17 8.06 -10.47
CA LEU A 497 -3.18 8.93 -11.65
C LEU A 497 -2.35 10.22 -11.47
N PRO A 498 -2.58 11.09 -10.45
CA PRO A 498 -1.80 12.31 -10.30
C PRO A 498 -0.31 12.03 -10.09
N TYR A 499 0.03 10.96 -9.36
CA TYR A 499 1.42 10.56 -9.13
C TYR A 499 2.16 10.28 -10.45
N HIS A 500 1.54 9.49 -11.33
CA HIS A 500 2.14 9.18 -12.63
C HIS A 500 2.23 10.41 -13.53
N LEU A 501 1.22 11.28 -13.55
CA LEU A 501 1.23 12.52 -14.35
C LEU A 501 2.34 13.49 -13.92
N ILE A 502 2.56 13.66 -12.60
CA ILE A 502 3.64 14.51 -12.07
C ILE A 502 5.01 13.96 -12.48
N ILE A 503 5.24 12.64 -12.34
CA ILE A 503 6.52 12.01 -12.73
C ILE A 503 6.77 12.17 -14.24
N LEU A 504 5.72 11.99 -15.04
CA LEU A 504 5.77 12.17 -16.49
C LEU A 504 5.93 13.64 -16.93
N LYS A 505 5.72 14.59 -16.00
CA LYS A 505 5.62 16.02 -16.27
C LYS A 505 4.58 16.34 -17.34
N ASP A 506 3.50 15.55 -17.37
CA ASP A 506 2.38 15.76 -18.28
C ASP A 506 1.43 16.80 -17.66
N TRP A 507 1.86 18.06 -17.73
CA TRP A 507 1.16 19.17 -17.09
C TRP A 507 -0.19 19.45 -17.71
N ASP A 508 -0.38 19.16 -19.01
CA ASP A 508 -1.66 19.35 -19.67
C ASP A 508 -2.73 18.42 -19.09
N LYS A 509 -2.41 17.13 -18.94
CA LYS A 509 -3.32 16.18 -18.29
C LYS A 509 -3.48 16.46 -16.80
N PHE A 510 -2.38 16.75 -16.09
CA PHE A 510 -2.43 17.03 -14.66
C PHE A 510 -3.29 18.27 -14.37
N LYS A 511 -3.15 19.32 -15.19
CA LYS A 511 -3.95 20.53 -15.09
C LYS A 511 -5.43 20.25 -15.30
N LYS A 512 -5.80 19.50 -16.34
CA LYS A 512 -7.19 19.07 -16.56
C LYS A 512 -7.75 18.31 -15.36
N LEU A 513 -6.94 17.46 -14.73
CA LEU A 513 -7.34 16.71 -13.55
C LEU A 513 -7.55 17.61 -12.33
N CYS A 514 -6.60 18.49 -12.01
CA CYS A 514 -6.71 19.35 -10.82
C CYS A 514 -7.66 20.54 -10.99
N MET A 515 -7.99 20.92 -12.23
CA MET A 515 -9.01 21.92 -12.55
C MET A 515 -10.42 21.33 -12.61
N ASP A 516 -10.60 20.03 -12.37
CA ASP A 516 -11.92 19.45 -12.15
C ASP A 516 -12.30 19.55 -10.66
N LEU A 517 -13.26 20.42 -10.34
CA LEU A 517 -13.75 20.59 -8.96
C LEU A 517 -14.33 19.29 -8.39
N SER A 518 -14.89 18.42 -9.24
CA SER A 518 -15.41 17.12 -8.83
C SER A 518 -14.29 16.21 -8.35
N TYR A 519 -13.12 16.29 -9.00
CA TYR A 519 -11.92 15.56 -8.59
C TYR A 519 -11.37 16.08 -7.26
N ILE A 520 -11.32 17.41 -7.06
CA ILE A 520 -10.93 17.99 -5.77
C ILE A 520 -11.90 17.54 -4.67
N GLU A 521 -13.22 17.67 -4.88
CA GLU A 521 -14.22 17.21 -3.91
C GLU A 521 -14.06 15.72 -3.58
N ALA A 522 -13.84 14.87 -4.60
CA ALA A 522 -13.60 13.45 -4.40
C ALA A 522 -12.32 13.15 -3.59
N LYS A 523 -11.22 13.88 -3.80
CA LYS A 523 -10.00 13.76 -2.97
C LYS A 523 -10.30 14.03 -1.49
N PHE A 524 -11.09 15.06 -1.19
CA PHE A 524 -11.45 15.39 0.19
C PHE A 524 -12.45 14.39 0.79
N GLU A 525 -13.43 13.91 0.01
CA GLU A 525 -14.36 12.87 0.47
C GLU A 525 -13.67 11.52 0.73
N ALA A 526 -12.54 11.25 0.06
CA ALA A 526 -11.71 10.07 0.28
C ALA A 526 -10.71 10.24 1.45
N ASP A 527 -10.84 11.28 2.28
CA ASP A 527 -9.89 11.65 3.34
C ASP A 527 -8.43 11.88 2.84
N ASP A 528 -8.25 12.18 1.54
CA ASP A 528 -6.94 12.30 0.88
C ASP A 528 -6.53 13.78 0.64
N GLY A 529 -7.17 14.73 1.33
CA GLY A 529 -6.98 16.18 1.12
C GLY A 529 -5.57 16.69 1.38
N TYR A 530 -4.88 16.16 2.39
CA TYR A 530 -3.47 16.52 2.67
C TYR A 530 -2.51 16.03 1.59
N ASN A 531 -2.73 14.82 1.06
CA ASN A 531 -1.95 14.29 -0.04
C ASN A 531 -2.26 15.06 -1.34
N CYS A 532 -3.51 15.46 -1.57
CA CYS A 532 -3.89 16.34 -2.68
C CYS A 532 -3.06 17.63 -2.66
N LEU A 533 -2.96 18.30 -1.51
CA LEU A 533 -2.12 19.50 -1.37
C LEU A 533 -0.64 19.18 -1.59
N SER A 534 -0.14 18.07 -1.05
CA SER A 534 1.26 17.65 -1.25
C SER A 534 1.60 17.42 -2.73
N GLU A 535 0.71 16.75 -3.48
CA GLU A 535 0.83 16.51 -4.92
C GLU A 535 0.83 17.83 -5.71
N LEU A 536 -0.07 18.75 -5.36
CA LEU A 536 -0.13 20.09 -5.94
C LEU A 536 1.14 20.91 -5.67
N ILE A 537 1.64 20.89 -4.43
CA ILE A 537 2.90 21.54 -4.07
C ILE A 537 4.05 20.95 -4.90
N GLU A 538 4.14 19.63 -5.00
CA GLU A 538 5.18 18.98 -5.80
C GLU A 538 5.09 19.34 -7.28
N ALA A 539 3.88 19.39 -7.84
CA ALA A 539 3.64 19.86 -9.20
C ALA A 539 4.11 21.32 -9.39
N THR A 540 3.80 22.23 -8.46
CA THR A 540 4.20 23.66 -8.57
C THR A 540 5.71 23.90 -8.45
N LYS A 541 6.46 23.00 -7.79
CA LYS A 541 7.93 23.08 -7.78
C LYS A 541 8.52 22.80 -9.16
N GLN A 542 7.85 21.99 -9.98
CA GLN A 542 8.35 21.50 -11.25
C GLN A 542 7.68 22.16 -12.47
N SER A 543 6.46 22.67 -12.31
CA SER A 543 5.67 23.35 -13.34
C SER A 543 5.73 24.87 -13.20
N ARG A 544 5.69 25.57 -14.33
CA ARG A 544 5.54 27.03 -14.39
C ARG A 544 4.10 27.48 -14.64
N ASP A 545 3.16 26.53 -14.74
CA ASP A 545 1.76 26.83 -15.01
C ASP A 545 1.10 27.57 -13.82
N GLU A 546 0.54 28.74 -14.09
CA GLU A 546 -0.08 29.59 -13.06
C GLU A 546 -1.44 29.08 -12.60
N GLU A 547 -2.17 28.33 -13.42
CA GLU A 547 -3.45 27.73 -13.01
C GLU A 547 -3.23 26.66 -11.94
N ILE A 548 -2.20 25.81 -12.13
CA ILE A 548 -1.82 24.82 -11.11
C ILE A 548 -1.47 25.52 -9.79
N LYS A 549 -0.69 26.62 -9.84
CA LYS A 549 -0.35 27.40 -8.65
C LYS A 549 -1.59 28.01 -7.98
N GLN A 550 -2.56 28.47 -8.77
CA GLN A 550 -3.80 29.01 -8.24
C GLN A 550 -4.63 27.94 -7.52
N VAL A 551 -4.74 26.73 -8.08
CA VAL A 551 -5.39 25.59 -7.42
C VAL A 551 -4.66 25.22 -6.13
N THR A 552 -3.32 25.21 -6.12
CA THR A 552 -2.54 24.96 -4.91
C THR A 552 -2.84 25.97 -3.81
N ARG A 553 -2.91 27.26 -4.14
CA ARG A 553 -3.26 28.32 -3.17
C ARG A 553 -4.69 28.11 -2.64
N PHE A 554 -5.64 27.86 -3.53
CA PHE A 554 -7.03 27.59 -3.15
C PHE A 554 -7.17 26.43 -2.18
N VAL A 555 -6.64 25.26 -2.54
CA VAL A 555 -6.67 24.06 -1.69
C VAL A 555 -5.94 24.31 -0.37
N GLY A 556 -4.79 25.01 -0.41
CA GLY A 556 -4.03 25.36 0.79
C GLY A 556 -4.79 26.28 1.75
N SER A 557 -5.42 27.34 1.24
CA SER A 557 -6.17 28.33 2.03
C SER A 557 -7.38 27.72 2.73
N PHE A 558 -8.05 26.75 2.10
CA PHE A 558 -9.26 26.14 2.64
C PHE A 558 -9.07 24.73 3.21
N LEU A 559 -7.83 24.23 3.30
CA LEU A 559 -7.52 22.85 3.70
C LEU A 559 -8.26 22.43 4.98
N GLY A 560 -8.16 23.22 6.05
CA GLY A 560 -8.79 22.89 7.34
C GLY A 560 -10.32 22.91 7.33
N PHE A 561 -10.93 23.62 6.38
CA PHE A 561 -12.37 23.58 6.16
C PHE A 561 -12.76 22.36 5.31
N LEU A 562 -12.10 22.18 4.16
CA LEU A 562 -12.41 21.11 3.21
C LEU A 562 -12.16 19.69 3.75
N VAL A 563 -11.22 19.52 4.69
CA VAL A 563 -11.04 18.25 5.41
C VAL A 563 -12.27 17.90 6.27
N ARG A 564 -12.99 18.90 6.79
CA ARG A 564 -14.19 18.69 7.61
C ARG A 564 -15.46 18.66 6.76
N GLU A 565 -15.51 19.47 5.72
CA GLU A 565 -16.64 19.61 4.81
C GLU A 565 -16.17 19.50 3.35
N PRO A 566 -15.95 18.27 2.85
CA PRO A 566 -15.50 18.04 1.47
C PRO A 566 -16.41 18.66 0.41
N ARG A 567 -17.73 18.64 0.62
CA ARG A 567 -18.72 19.15 -0.34
C ARG A 567 -18.69 20.67 -0.46
N GLY A 568 -17.97 21.34 0.43
CA GLY A 568 -17.75 22.78 0.40
C GLY A 568 -16.85 23.27 -0.73
N VAL A 569 -16.21 22.40 -1.52
CA VAL A 569 -15.31 22.80 -2.63
C VAL A 569 -15.97 23.79 -3.58
N TYR A 570 -17.18 23.50 -4.07
CA TYR A 570 -17.90 24.40 -4.99
C TYR A 570 -18.24 25.74 -4.32
N GLN A 571 -18.62 25.72 -3.04
CA GLN A 571 -18.93 26.94 -2.29
C GLN A 571 -17.68 27.82 -2.12
N MET A 572 -16.52 27.22 -1.81
CA MET A 572 -15.26 27.96 -1.66
C MET A 572 -14.75 28.48 -3.01
N ALA A 573 -14.94 27.71 -4.08
CA ALA A 573 -14.61 28.14 -5.43
C ALA A 573 -15.50 29.32 -5.88
N LEU A 574 -16.78 29.37 -5.47
CA LEU A 574 -17.68 30.50 -5.71
C LEU A 574 -17.17 31.79 -5.02
N GLN A 575 -16.50 31.65 -3.88
CA GLN A 575 -15.94 32.77 -3.12
C GLN A 575 -14.64 33.31 -3.71
N GLN A 576 -14.06 32.66 -4.72
CA GLN A 576 -12.87 33.18 -5.38
C GLN A 576 -13.18 34.47 -6.17
N PRO A 577 -12.18 35.35 -6.37
CA PRO A 577 -12.33 36.56 -7.17
C PRO A 577 -12.80 36.24 -8.60
N PRO A 578 -13.62 37.10 -9.25
CA PRO A 578 -14.06 36.92 -10.65
C PRO A 578 -12.92 36.71 -11.65
N THR A 579 -11.73 37.23 -11.35
CA THR A 579 -10.53 37.08 -12.19
C THR A 579 -9.88 35.69 -12.06
N SER A 580 -10.23 34.90 -11.05
CA SER A 580 -9.69 33.57 -10.79
C SER A 580 -10.17 32.54 -11.82
N TYR A 581 -9.27 31.65 -12.28
CA TYR A 581 -9.65 30.52 -13.13
C TYR A 581 -10.60 29.56 -12.40
N ILE A 582 -10.46 29.41 -11.08
CA ILE A 582 -11.34 28.58 -10.26
C ILE A 582 -12.76 29.13 -10.23
N ARG A 583 -12.90 30.46 -10.22
CA ARG A 583 -14.20 31.11 -10.29
C ARG A 583 -14.85 30.90 -11.66
N LYS A 584 -14.08 31.06 -12.74
CA LYS A 584 -14.53 30.80 -14.12
C LYS A 584 -15.03 29.37 -14.31
N LEU A 585 -14.36 28.38 -13.70
CA LEU A 585 -14.82 26.99 -13.74
C LEU A 585 -16.26 26.82 -13.23
N ILE A 586 -16.67 27.59 -12.22
CA ILE A 586 -18.06 27.55 -11.74
C ILE A 586 -19.00 28.29 -12.67
N ASP A 587 -18.58 29.45 -13.17
CA ASP A 587 -19.41 30.25 -14.08
C ASP A 587 -19.66 29.48 -15.41
N ASP A 588 -18.75 28.58 -15.80
CA ASP A 588 -18.85 27.72 -16.98
C ASP A 588 -19.55 26.37 -16.73
N LEU A 589 -19.94 26.03 -15.49
CA LEU A 589 -20.65 24.78 -15.20
C LEU A 589 -22.11 24.85 -15.65
N ASP A 590 -22.59 23.82 -16.35
CA ASP A 590 -24.03 23.63 -16.61
C ASP A 590 -24.83 23.68 -15.30
N GLU A 591 -25.99 24.35 -15.29
CA GLU A 591 -26.86 24.45 -14.10
C GLU A 591 -27.19 23.06 -13.51
N ASP A 592 -27.34 22.03 -14.35
CA ASP A 592 -27.62 20.64 -13.95
C ASP A 592 -26.44 19.93 -13.25
N LYS A 593 -25.20 20.45 -13.38
CA LYS A 593 -24.00 19.90 -12.74
C LYS A 593 -23.61 20.67 -11.47
N CYS A 594 -24.28 21.79 -11.20
CA CYS A 594 -24.04 22.61 -10.03
C CYS A 594 -24.78 22.01 -8.81
N PRO A 595 -24.20 22.06 -7.59
CA PRO A 595 -24.92 21.71 -6.37
C PRO A 595 -26.31 22.38 -6.30
N THR A 596 -27.34 21.61 -5.93
CA THR A 596 -28.70 22.14 -5.74
C THR A 596 -28.80 23.18 -4.61
N VAL A 597 -27.79 23.22 -3.72
CA VAL A 597 -27.66 24.21 -2.65
C VAL A 597 -26.26 24.82 -2.70
N LEU A 598 -26.14 25.99 -3.31
CA LEU A 598 -25.03 26.92 -3.10
C LEU A 598 -25.54 28.03 -2.18
N LEU A 599 -24.82 28.30 -1.09
CA LEU A 599 -25.16 29.43 -0.22
C LEU A 599 -24.71 30.71 -0.92
N SER A 600 -25.66 31.48 -1.45
CA SER A 600 -25.40 32.81 -1.97
C SER A 600 -25.11 33.76 -0.80
N ASN A 601 -23.86 34.16 -0.58
CA ASN A 601 -23.55 35.29 0.30
C ASN A 601 -23.63 36.60 -0.48
N LEU A 602 -24.45 37.52 0.04
CA LEU A 602 -24.85 38.83 -0.50
C LEU A 602 -23.85 39.98 -0.24
N THR A 603 -22.59 39.70 0.09
CA THR A 603 -21.59 40.76 0.32
C THR A 603 -20.61 40.82 -0.85
N GLU A 604 -20.77 41.86 -1.66
CA GLU A 604 -20.18 42.09 -2.99
C GLU A 604 -18.68 42.40 -3.02
N ASP A 605 -17.99 42.56 -1.89
CA ASP A 605 -16.58 42.97 -1.90
C ASP A 605 -15.63 41.76 -2.00
N LYS A 606 -15.52 41.20 -3.21
CA LYS A 606 -14.53 40.17 -3.58
C LYS A 606 -13.24 40.84 -4.08
N TYR A 607 -12.34 41.22 -3.17
CA TYR A 607 -11.03 41.76 -3.52
C TYR A 607 -10.13 40.72 -4.23
N GLU A 608 -9.25 41.17 -5.12
CA GLU A 608 -8.42 40.33 -6.02
C GLU A 608 -7.35 39.49 -5.31
N GLU A 609 -7.10 39.72 -4.02
CA GLU A 609 -6.12 38.99 -3.23
C GLU A 609 -6.79 38.43 -1.95
N PRO A 610 -6.54 37.16 -1.56
CA PRO A 610 -6.95 36.70 -0.23
C PRO A 610 -6.24 37.59 0.78
N CYS A 611 -6.98 38.27 1.65
CA CYS A 611 -6.46 39.27 2.59
C CYS A 611 -5.08 38.92 3.16
N GLU A 612 -4.00 39.42 2.55
CA GLU A 612 -2.72 39.58 3.22
C GLU A 612 -2.88 40.75 4.18
N MET A 613 -3.42 40.49 5.37
CA MET A 613 -3.20 41.40 6.48
C MET A 613 -1.73 41.26 6.92
N SER A 614 -0.88 42.07 6.29
CA SER A 614 0.52 42.21 6.67
C SER A 614 0.62 43.07 7.94
N LEU A 615 0.93 42.43 9.08
CA LEU A 615 1.24 43.11 10.35
C LEU A 615 2.67 43.65 10.30
N HIS A 616 2.83 44.95 10.07
CA HIS A 616 4.12 45.64 10.13
C HIS A 616 4.37 46.25 11.53
N GLY A 617 5.63 46.22 12.00
CA GLY A 617 6.05 46.95 13.21
C GLY A 617 6.13 46.16 14.52
N HIS A 618 5.95 44.84 14.50
CA HIS A 618 6.09 43.98 15.70
C HIS A 618 7.39 43.16 15.64
N THR A 619 8.10 43.04 16.76
CA THR A 619 9.42 42.36 16.84
C THR A 619 9.36 40.95 17.42
N GLY A 620 8.20 40.48 17.88
CA GLY A 620 7.96 39.14 18.44
C GLY A 620 6.98 38.28 17.62
N SER A 621 6.79 37.02 18.03
CA SER A 621 5.80 36.11 17.44
C SER A 621 4.38 36.45 17.93
N VAL A 622 3.47 36.75 16.99
CA VAL A 622 2.06 37.02 17.27
C VAL A 622 1.33 35.71 17.58
N ARG A 623 0.67 35.62 18.74
CA ARG A 623 -0.02 34.38 19.20
C ARG A 623 -1.55 34.48 19.19
N CYS A 624 -2.12 35.68 19.20
CA CYS A 624 -3.54 35.92 18.94
C CYS A 624 -3.77 37.32 18.35
N CYS A 625 -4.90 37.49 17.66
CA CYS A 625 -5.45 38.78 17.23
C CYS A 625 -6.96 38.78 17.55
N ASP A 626 -7.50 39.93 17.91
CA ASP A 626 -8.94 40.14 18.13
C ASP A 626 -9.43 41.33 17.30
N PHE A 627 -10.70 41.30 16.89
CA PHE A 627 -11.31 42.32 16.02
C PHE A 627 -12.56 42.90 16.69
N SER A 628 -12.65 44.23 16.74
CA SER A 628 -13.91 44.85 17.16
C SER A 628 -14.98 44.67 16.09
N THR A 629 -16.26 44.71 16.50
CA THR A 629 -17.43 44.59 15.60
C THR A 629 -17.51 45.66 14.50
N ASN A 630 -16.64 46.67 14.56
CA ASN A 630 -16.60 47.80 13.64
C ASN A 630 -15.36 47.75 12.72
N GLY A 631 -14.59 46.66 12.73
CA GLY A 631 -13.44 46.45 11.84
C GLY A 631 -12.15 47.20 12.23
N ASN A 632 -12.15 47.96 13.32
CA ASN A 632 -10.95 48.62 13.84
C ASN A 632 -10.26 47.77 14.91
N PHE A 633 -8.92 47.78 14.92
CA PHE A 633 -8.10 47.13 15.95
C PHE A 633 -8.36 47.76 17.32
N SER A 634 -8.63 46.93 18.33
CA SER A 634 -8.67 47.33 19.74
C SER A 634 -7.55 46.62 20.50
N ASP A 635 -6.63 47.44 21.05
CA ASP A 635 -5.53 47.19 22.00
C ASP A 635 -5.01 45.76 22.28
N PHE A 636 -3.69 45.63 22.18
CA PHE A 636 -2.92 44.44 22.59
C PHE A 636 -2.80 44.37 24.13
N GLN A 637 -3.43 43.38 24.77
CA GLN A 637 -3.11 43.04 26.15
C GLN A 637 -1.99 41.99 26.22
N TYR A 638 -0.85 42.40 26.79
CA TYR A 638 0.20 41.50 27.23
C TYR A 638 -0.27 40.72 28.46
N MET A 639 -0.53 39.42 28.32
CA MET A 639 -0.42 38.51 29.46
C MET A 639 1.00 37.96 29.50
N LEU A 640 1.84 38.60 30.32
CA LEU A 640 3.01 37.95 30.91
C LEU A 640 2.48 36.90 31.89
N PHE A 641 2.58 35.62 31.54
CA PHE A 641 3.09 34.53 32.39
C PHE A 641 3.45 33.32 31.53
#